data_AF-A0A1Q3L840-F1
#
_entry.id   AF-A0A1Q3L840-F1
#
_cell.length_a   1.000
_cell.length_b   1.000
_cell.length_c   1.000
_cell.angle_alpha   90.00
_cell.angle_beta   90.00
_cell.angle_gamma   90.00
#
_symmetry.space_group_name_H-M   'P 1'
#
loop_
_entity.id
_entity.type
_entity.pdbx_description
1 polymer ?
#
loop_
_entity_poly.entity_id
_entity_poly.type
_entity_poly.pdbx_seq_one_letter_code
_entity_poly.pdbx_strand_id
1 'polypeptide(L)'
;MAGGYEDWQRVLSAAFLIPPQGPTVLFLDDSELARFRPEAENAADDLAEAVRSRLRLVDGRSMFAPIMASHRQWQRSPQLDPPPVLPVIALTVLAATRMRSDADARSTNYYLRLAQALCPGADVEAIGTLRNDLREGGAFLDVVEMWRGLHGWIEAQDGAIGASTIRDHPHLQRIGYPLSQALVRQSDRMALTRFFQALDVTPGAVPDARVIAAALDVWTAAAQNRLSEAFMRALGDADLRPLLAIVVEAHAQAWDGRVLTGEGKQRIEIRLSIDIDAWKARWLFPIPPGGPDKLAVLAPGSDREVSLTSVTGLDYYSVQGSPAVTPELLSSGLRLRGNEFTAEFPPSPVLFLSPDAQTGAWTSVPGMLPFEEHLVAISAPHVTEFRQVLSQAAVDGWRLLPQRGSVLLSGYALFQGVRFTNGGILEEALAGLPGLRRIGVTPAAIPRARLVRGLPLATSISGTHYLIGGEPDLLLPSGPDSRTATVTLDGRREQLQANGFPLELRRFISDTGRHIVDADGQELSFTTLEEGPDPSQPPGTASLGWTQDAQMSAQGHLLAVTGARVSDPSDSYPILVRRGRDESWLLHANGRTERLAETEPPVFLSSIDIELHSPCFEISAASTARWLAQRRGNRWRLTEIGSSKPNEYDLDIDVLDAWKRACRDAN
;
A
#
# COMPACT_ATOMS: atom_id res chain seq x y z
N MET A 1 19.05 -22.16 -39.13
CA MET A 1 19.09 -23.60 -38.79
C MET A 1 18.17 -23.80 -37.61
N ALA A 2 17.29 -24.81 -37.66
CA ALA A 2 16.36 -25.07 -36.57
C ALA A 2 17.09 -25.46 -35.27
N GLY A 3 16.65 -24.95 -34.13
CA GLY A 3 17.25 -25.27 -32.84
C GLY A 3 16.93 -26.71 -32.42
N GLY A 4 17.93 -27.50 -32.05
CA GLY A 4 17.71 -28.86 -31.52
C GLY A 4 17.04 -28.86 -30.14
N TYR A 5 16.51 -30.00 -29.70
CA TYR A 5 15.85 -30.15 -28.39
C TYR A 5 16.72 -29.66 -27.21
N GLU A 6 17.99 -30.06 -27.17
CA GLU A 6 18.96 -29.62 -26.15
C GLU A 6 19.25 -28.12 -26.20
N ASP A 7 19.16 -27.53 -27.38
CA ASP A 7 19.38 -26.10 -27.56
C ASP A 7 18.23 -25.30 -26.96
N TRP A 8 16.99 -25.74 -27.19
CA TRP A 8 15.80 -25.21 -26.52
C TRP A 8 15.81 -25.44 -25.01
N GLN A 9 16.23 -26.61 -24.53
CA GLN A 9 16.40 -26.86 -23.09
C GLN A 9 17.32 -25.81 -22.45
N ARG A 10 18.46 -25.51 -23.09
CA ARG A 10 19.42 -24.52 -22.59
C ARG A 10 18.86 -23.10 -22.59
N VAL A 11 18.20 -22.69 -23.68
CA VAL A 11 17.58 -21.37 -23.81
C VAL A 11 16.49 -21.17 -22.77
N LEU A 12 15.59 -22.14 -22.60
CA LEU A 12 14.50 -22.05 -21.63
C LEU A 12 15.03 -22.07 -20.18
N SER A 13 16.05 -22.88 -19.90
CA SER A 13 16.72 -22.87 -18.59
C SER A 13 17.32 -21.50 -18.28
N ALA A 14 18.04 -20.89 -19.22
CA ALA A 14 18.65 -19.58 -19.05
C ALA A 14 17.61 -18.44 -18.96
N ALA A 15 16.42 -18.62 -19.54
CA ALA A 15 15.35 -17.65 -19.49
C ALA A 15 14.55 -17.68 -18.18
N PHE A 16 14.27 -18.87 -17.65
CA PHE A 16 13.33 -19.05 -16.54
C PHE A 16 13.97 -19.44 -15.21
N LEU A 17 15.12 -20.12 -15.22
CA LEU A 17 15.72 -20.74 -14.05
C LEU A 17 16.99 -19.99 -13.65
N ILE A 18 16.85 -18.69 -13.39
CA ILE A 18 17.92 -17.76 -13.01
C ILE A 18 17.77 -17.34 -11.54
N PRO A 19 18.85 -16.84 -10.89
CA PRO A 19 18.77 -16.30 -9.53
C PRO A 19 17.65 -15.26 -9.38
N PRO A 20 16.91 -15.28 -8.25
CA PRO A 20 15.59 -14.67 -8.21
C PRO A 20 15.60 -13.14 -8.14
N GLN A 21 14.62 -12.56 -8.82
CA GLN A 21 14.01 -11.25 -8.51
C GLN A 21 12.52 -11.45 -8.13
N GLY A 22 12.21 -12.56 -7.45
CA GLY A 22 10.85 -13.01 -7.15
C GLY A 22 10.60 -14.49 -7.48
N PRO A 23 9.33 -14.93 -7.59
CA PRO A 23 8.98 -16.32 -7.86
C PRO A 23 9.30 -16.79 -9.28
N THR A 24 9.58 -18.08 -9.44
CA THR A 24 9.82 -18.74 -10.74
C THR A 24 8.51 -18.92 -11.49
N VAL A 25 8.39 -18.30 -12.68
CA VAL A 25 7.21 -18.40 -13.54
C VAL A 25 7.62 -18.75 -14.96
N LEU A 26 7.02 -19.81 -15.50
CA LEU A 26 7.29 -20.36 -16.82
C LEU A 26 6.32 -19.81 -17.87
N PHE A 27 5.85 -18.56 -17.70
CA PHE A 27 4.89 -17.93 -18.61
C PHE A 27 5.50 -17.83 -20.02
N LEU A 28 4.75 -18.27 -21.02
CA LEU A 28 5.22 -18.31 -22.40
C LEU A 28 4.06 -18.08 -23.38
N ASP A 29 4.22 -17.09 -24.26
CA ASP A 29 3.37 -16.86 -25.42
C ASP A 29 4.23 -16.69 -26.69
N ASP A 30 3.57 -16.45 -27.83
CA ASP A 30 4.24 -16.27 -29.11
C ASP A 30 5.24 -15.10 -29.11
N SER A 31 4.98 -14.05 -28.33
CA SER A 31 5.86 -12.88 -28.23
C SER A 31 7.11 -13.17 -27.39
N GLU A 32 6.97 -13.89 -26.28
CA GLU A 32 8.12 -14.33 -25.47
C GLU A 32 9.00 -15.33 -26.22
N LEU A 33 8.40 -16.25 -26.99
CA LEU A 33 9.16 -17.18 -27.84
C LEU A 33 9.99 -16.45 -28.89
N ALA A 34 9.41 -15.46 -29.57
CA ALA A 34 10.13 -14.62 -30.52
C ALA A 34 11.27 -13.84 -29.84
N ARG A 35 11.10 -13.42 -28.58
CA ARG A 35 12.16 -12.77 -27.80
C ARG A 35 13.32 -13.70 -27.46
N PHE A 36 13.04 -14.98 -27.17
CA PHE A 36 14.07 -15.97 -26.88
C PHE A 36 14.83 -16.43 -28.14
N ARG A 37 14.19 -16.37 -29.30
CA ARG A 37 14.78 -16.71 -30.61
C ARG A 37 14.44 -15.67 -31.67
N PRO A 38 15.05 -14.47 -31.62
CA PRO A 38 14.78 -13.41 -32.61
C PRO A 38 15.24 -13.80 -34.02
N GLU A 39 16.17 -14.74 -34.12
CA GLU A 39 16.72 -15.27 -35.39
C GLU A 39 15.76 -16.24 -36.09
N ALA A 40 14.75 -16.78 -35.39
CA ALA A 40 13.81 -17.74 -35.95
C ALA A 40 12.63 -17.01 -36.60
N GLU A 41 12.31 -17.35 -37.86
CA GLU A 41 11.17 -16.77 -38.58
C GLU A 41 9.84 -17.07 -37.86
N ASN A 42 9.69 -18.29 -37.33
CA ASN A 42 8.63 -18.65 -36.40
C ASN A 42 9.20 -19.50 -35.25
N ALA A 43 9.47 -18.86 -34.11
CA ALA A 43 10.04 -19.51 -32.94
C ALA A 43 9.14 -20.61 -32.34
N ALA A 44 7.81 -20.50 -32.50
CA ALA A 44 6.89 -21.53 -32.02
C ALA A 44 6.98 -22.81 -32.86
N ASP A 45 7.09 -22.68 -34.19
CA ASP A 45 7.25 -23.82 -35.10
C ASP A 45 8.63 -24.47 -34.91
N ASP A 46 9.67 -23.66 -34.67
CA ASP A 46 11.01 -24.15 -34.35
C ASP A 46 11.03 -24.99 -33.06
N LEU A 47 10.38 -24.50 -31.99
CA LEU A 47 10.21 -25.26 -30.75
C LEU A 47 9.40 -26.55 -30.98
N ALA A 48 8.32 -26.47 -31.75
CA ALA A 48 7.48 -27.62 -32.07
C ALA A 48 8.27 -28.72 -32.79
N GLU A 49 9.07 -28.35 -33.79
CA GLU A 49 9.90 -29.28 -34.54
C GLU A 49 11.01 -29.89 -33.66
N ALA A 50 11.63 -29.08 -32.79
CA ALA A 50 12.61 -29.57 -31.82
C ALA A 50 12.01 -30.65 -30.90
N VAL A 51 10.80 -30.44 -30.39
CA VAL A 51 10.09 -31.44 -29.58
C VAL A 51 9.70 -32.66 -30.41
N ARG A 52 9.10 -32.47 -31.59
CA ARG A 52 8.71 -33.55 -32.51
C ARG A 52 9.86 -34.48 -32.87
N SER A 53 11.07 -33.93 -33.06
CA SER A 53 12.27 -34.73 -33.35
C SER A 53 12.59 -35.79 -32.28
N ARG A 54 12.04 -35.65 -31.06
CA ARG A 54 12.18 -36.58 -29.94
C ARG A 54 10.92 -37.38 -29.63
N LEU A 55 9.79 -37.08 -30.27
CA LEU A 55 8.53 -37.78 -30.07
C LEU A 55 8.39 -38.98 -31.00
N ARG A 56 7.65 -40.00 -30.55
CA ARG A 56 7.18 -41.10 -31.38
C ARG A 56 5.67 -41.00 -31.54
N LEU A 57 5.21 -40.07 -32.36
CA LEU A 57 3.78 -39.77 -32.50
C LEU A 57 2.93 -41.00 -32.87
N VAL A 58 3.50 -41.94 -33.63
CA VAL A 58 2.83 -43.21 -34.01
C VAL A 58 2.59 -44.18 -32.84
N ASP A 59 3.27 -43.97 -31.70
CA ASP A 59 3.16 -44.84 -30.53
C ASP A 59 1.99 -44.45 -29.60
N GLY A 60 1.18 -43.46 -29.99
CA GLY A 60 0.00 -42.98 -29.25
C GLY A 60 0.31 -42.67 -27.78
N ARG A 61 -0.21 -43.46 -26.84
CA ARG A 61 0.03 -43.33 -25.39
C ARG A 61 1.52 -43.21 -25.01
N SER A 62 2.42 -43.86 -25.76
CA SER A 62 3.86 -43.90 -25.45
C SER A 62 4.68 -42.87 -26.23
N MET A 63 4.05 -41.86 -26.85
CA MET A 63 4.75 -40.89 -27.71
C MET A 63 5.88 -40.12 -27.03
N PHE A 64 5.82 -39.94 -25.70
CA PHE A 64 6.84 -39.27 -24.89
C PHE A 64 7.93 -40.21 -24.34
N ALA A 65 7.90 -41.51 -24.67
CA ALA A 65 8.82 -42.51 -24.10
C ALA A 65 10.32 -42.14 -24.20
N PRO A 66 10.84 -41.58 -25.32
CA PRO A 66 12.24 -41.16 -25.38
C PRO A 66 12.59 -40.04 -24.39
N ILE A 67 11.69 -39.08 -24.21
CA ILE A 67 11.87 -37.96 -23.27
C ILE A 67 11.75 -38.48 -21.83
N MET A 68 10.80 -39.37 -21.55
CA MET A 68 10.65 -40.00 -20.24
C MET A 68 11.85 -40.87 -19.85
N ALA A 69 12.51 -41.53 -20.81
CA ALA A 69 13.76 -42.23 -20.54
C ALA A 69 14.85 -41.27 -20.04
N SER A 70 14.96 -40.09 -20.68
CA SER A 70 15.92 -39.04 -20.30
C SER A 70 15.58 -38.44 -18.93
N HIS A 71 14.29 -38.17 -18.67
CA HIS A 71 13.82 -37.70 -17.37
C HIS A 71 14.11 -38.70 -16.24
N ARG A 72 13.85 -40.00 -16.44
CA ARG A 72 14.18 -41.05 -15.45
C ARG A 72 15.68 -41.22 -15.23
N GLN A 73 16.50 -40.98 -16.24
CA GLN A 73 17.96 -40.97 -16.09
C GLN A 73 18.38 -39.77 -15.22
N TRP A 74 17.83 -38.59 -15.49
CA TRP A 74 18.07 -37.39 -14.67
C TRP A 74 17.63 -37.57 -13.21
N GLN A 75 16.47 -38.19 -12.94
CA GLN A 75 16.00 -38.48 -11.58
C GLN A 75 17.00 -39.34 -10.76
N ARG A 76 17.79 -40.19 -11.42
CA ARG A 76 18.81 -41.03 -10.78
C ARG A 76 20.19 -40.35 -10.69
N SER A 77 20.33 -39.17 -11.28
CA SER A 77 21.55 -38.37 -11.23
C SER A 77 21.58 -37.48 -9.97
N PRO A 78 22.67 -36.72 -9.73
CA PRO A 78 22.71 -35.73 -8.66
C PRO A 78 21.74 -34.53 -8.83
N GLN A 79 21.04 -34.40 -9.97
CA GLN A 79 20.05 -33.34 -10.24
C GLN A 79 20.58 -31.90 -10.09
N LEU A 80 21.85 -31.67 -10.45
CA LEU A 80 22.47 -30.34 -10.44
C LEU A 80 21.85 -29.41 -11.49
N ASP A 81 21.54 -29.97 -12.66
CA ASP A 81 20.85 -29.28 -13.75
C ASP A 81 19.35 -29.56 -13.71
N PRO A 82 18.50 -28.68 -14.27
CA PRO A 82 17.06 -28.90 -14.35
C PRO A 82 16.70 -30.14 -15.18
N PRO A 83 15.51 -30.72 -14.96
CA PRO A 83 15.07 -31.88 -15.73
C PRO A 83 15.02 -31.57 -17.23
N PRO A 84 15.43 -32.52 -18.10
CA PRO A 84 15.51 -32.33 -19.56
C PRO A 84 14.12 -32.43 -20.22
N VAL A 85 13.19 -31.58 -19.78
CA VAL A 85 11.77 -31.59 -20.14
C VAL A 85 11.24 -30.21 -20.52
N LEU A 86 12.05 -29.15 -20.39
CA LEU A 86 11.60 -27.76 -20.55
C LEU A 86 10.98 -27.48 -21.93
N PRO A 87 11.47 -28.01 -23.07
CA PRO A 87 10.82 -27.80 -24.36
C PRO A 87 9.38 -28.32 -24.43
N VAL A 88 9.09 -29.48 -23.80
CA VAL A 88 7.74 -30.03 -23.72
C VAL A 88 6.86 -29.17 -22.82
N ILE A 89 7.40 -28.80 -21.66
CA ILE A 89 6.73 -27.91 -20.70
C ILE A 89 6.37 -26.58 -21.35
N ALA A 90 7.30 -25.96 -22.09
CA ALA A 90 7.09 -24.74 -22.85
C ALA A 90 5.92 -24.86 -23.85
N LEU A 91 5.85 -25.93 -24.65
CA LEU A 91 4.71 -26.15 -25.56
C LEU A 91 3.38 -26.29 -24.80
N THR A 92 3.40 -26.89 -23.61
CA THR A 92 2.18 -27.06 -22.81
C THR A 92 1.66 -25.73 -22.26
N VAL A 93 2.56 -24.80 -21.91
CA VAL A 93 2.22 -23.43 -21.51
C VAL A 93 1.78 -22.60 -22.72
N LEU A 94 2.47 -22.70 -23.86
CA LEU A 94 2.08 -22.03 -25.11
C LEU A 94 0.66 -22.43 -25.55
N ALA A 95 0.31 -23.71 -25.42
CA ALA A 95 -1.04 -24.19 -25.70
C ALA A 95 -2.07 -23.56 -24.75
N ALA A 96 -1.73 -23.40 -23.46
CA ALA A 96 -2.59 -22.77 -22.47
C ALA A 96 -2.76 -21.26 -22.73
N THR A 97 -1.71 -20.54 -23.10
CA THR A 97 -1.79 -19.12 -23.42
C THR A 97 -2.59 -18.86 -24.70
N ARG A 98 -2.38 -19.66 -25.76
CA ARG A 98 -3.17 -19.60 -27.00
C ARG A 98 -4.66 -19.89 -26.76
N MET A 99 -4.99 -20.89 -25.93
CA MET A 99 -6.38 -21.21 -25.57
C MET A 99 -7.11 -20.01 -24.95
N ARG A 100 -6.41 -19.17 -24.18
CA ARG A 100 -6.99 -17.99 -23.51
C ARG A 100 -7.15 -16.78 -24.41
N SER A 101 -6.45 -16.71 -25.53
CA SER A 101 -6.61 -15.62 -26.49
C SER A 101 -7.93 -15.72 -27.24
N ASP A 102 -8.54 -16.91 -27.30
CA ASP A 102 -9.85 -17.15 -27.89
C ASP A 102 -10.99 -17.01 -26.86
N ALA A 103 -12.17 -16.58 -27.32
CA ALA A 103 -13.30 -16.26 -26.45
C ALA A 103 -13.96 -17.47 -25.76
N ASP A 104 -13.68 -18.70 -26.20
CA ASP A 104 -14.28 -19.94 -25.67
C ASP A 104 -13.24 -20.80 -24.92
N ALA A 105 -13.00 -20.48 -23.65
CA ALA A 105 -12.11 -21.25 -22.77
C ALA A 105 -12.82 -22.50 -22.21
N ARG A 106 -12.94 -23.57 -23.00
CA ARG A 106 -13.34 -24.90 -22.48
C ARG A 106 -12.13 -25.83 -22.37
N SER A 107 -12.10 -26.67 -21.33
CA SER A 107 -11.05 -27.70 -21.15
C SER A 107 -10.88 -28.64 -22.35
N THR A 108 -11.93 -28.81 -23.16
CA THR A 108 -11.90 -29.55 -24.44
C THR A 108 -11.02 -28.91 -25.50
N ASN A 109 -10.76 -27.60 -25.39
CA ASN A 109 -9.95 -26.82 -26.33
C ASN A 109 -8.45 -26.89 -25.97
N TYR A 110 -8.08 -27.17 -24.72
CA TYR A 110 -6.67 -27.25 -24.34
C TYR A 110 -5.90 -28.32 -25.15
N TYR A 111 -6.38 -29.57 -25.15
CA TYR A 111 -5.72 -30.65 -25.87
C TYR A 111 -5.73 -30.44 -27.39
N LEU A 112 -6.73 -29.72 -27.91
CA LEU A 112 -6.75 -29.31 -29.31
C LEU A 112 -5.63 -28.29 -29.60
N ARG A 113 -5.49 -27.26 -28.77
CA ARG A 113 -4.42 -26.26 -28.88
C ARG A 113 -3.04 -26.87 -28.70
N LEU A 114 -2.90 -27.85 -27.81
CA LEU A 114 -1.66 -28.59 -27.62
C LEU A 114 -1.32 -29.45 -28.85
N ALA A 115 -2.30 -30.15 -29.43
CA ALA A 115 -2.08 -30.90 -30.67
C ALA A 115 -1.65 -29.98 -31.82
N GLN A 116 -2.27 -28.81 -31.95
CA GLN A 116 -1.90 -27.78 -32.94
C GLN A 116 -0.51 -27.17 -32.69
N ALA A 117 -0.15 -26.95 -31.43
CA ALA A 117 1.17 -26.45 -31.06
C ALA A 117 2.27 -27.50 -31.27
N LEU A 118 1.95 -28.78 -31.06
CA LEU A 118 2.88 -29.90 -31.30
C LEU A 118 3.10 -30.16 -32.78
N CYS A 119 2.05 -30.04 -33.61
CA CYS A 119 2.12 -30.29 -35.05
C CYS A 119 1.54 -29.11 -35.85
N PRO A 120 2.26 -27.98 -35.96
CA PRO A 120 1.84 -26.85 -36.77
C PRO A 120 1.61 -27.28 -38.23
N GLY A 121 0.49 -26.85 -38.81
CA GLY A 121 0.15 -27.15 -40.21
C GLY A 121 -0.31 -28.59 -40.51
N ALA A 122 -0.47 -29.45 -39.49
CA ALA A 122 -1.06 -30.77 -39.69
C ALA A 122 -2.56 -30.67 -40.05
N ASP A 123 -3.06 -31.67 -40.80
CA ASP A 123 -4.47 -31.72 -41.18
C ASP A 123 -5.40 -32.00 -39.98
N VAL A 124 -6.70 -31.82 -40.21
CA VAL A 124 -7.73 -31.93 -39.17
C VAL A 124 -7.79 -33.34 -38.56
N GLU A 125 -7.53 -34.37 -39.36
CA GLU A 125 -7.58 -35.77 -38.91
C GLU A 125 -6.40 -36.12 -38.00
N ALA A 126 -5.19 -35.70 -38.38
CA ALA A 126 -3.98 -35.86 -37.59
C ALA A 126 -4.08 -35.10 -36.26
N ILE A 127 -4.59 -33.86 -36.29
CA ILE A 127 -4.83 -33.07 -35.07
C ILE A 127 -5.88 -33.73 -34.18
N GLY A 128 -6.96 -34.28 -34.77
CA GLY A 128 -8.00 -35.01 -34.04
C GLY A 128 -7.47 -36.26 -33.34
N THR A 129 -6.65 -37.04 -34.05
CA THR A 129 -6.01 -38.25 -33.51
C THR A 129 -5.06 -37.91 -32.36
N LEU A 130 -4.16 -36.93 -32.58
CA LEU A 130 -3.21 -36.50 -31.56
C LEU A 130 -3.92 -35.95 -30.31
N ARG A 131 -4.99 -35.18 -30.49
CA ARG A 131 -5.83 -34.71 -29.38
C ARG A 131 -6.40 -35.88 -28.56
N ASN A 132 -6.89 -36.93 -29.22
CA ASN A 132 -7.44 -38.10 -28.55
C ASN A 132 -6.35 -38.87 -27.79
N ASP A 133 -5.16 -39.04 -28.38
CA ASP A 133 -4.03 -39.71 -27.72
C ASP A 133 -3.54 -38.95 -26.48
N LEU A 134 -3.49 -37.63 -26.56
CA LEU A 134 -3.13 -36.77 -25.43
C LEU A 134 -4.16 -36.87 -24.30
N ARG A 135 -5.47 -36.84 -24.62
CA ARG A 135 -6.54 -36.78 -23.63
C ARG A 135 -6.98 -38.17 -23.13
N GLU A 136 -7.55 -38.97 -24.03
CA GLU A 136 -8.18 -40.25 -23.74
C GLU A 136 -7.14 -41.38 -23.75
N GLY A 137 -6.19 -41.33 -24.68
CA GLY A 137 -5.06 -42.27 -24.76
C GLY A 137 -4.08 -42.17 -23.59
N GLY A 138 -4.13 -41.08 -22.83
CA GLY A 138 -3.38 -40.90 -21.59
C GLY A 138 -1.92 -40.51 -21.78
N ALA A 139 -1.48 -40.14 -22.98
CA ALA A 139 -0.10 -39.71 -23.24
C ALA A 139 0.30 -38.49 -22.38
N PHE A 140 -0.65 -37.62 -22.05
CA PHE A 140 -0.39 -36.44 -21.22
C PHE A 140 -0.02 -36.78 -19.76
N LEU A 141 -0.23 -38.01 -19.29
CA LEU A 141 0.23 -38.41 -17.95
C LEU A 141 1.75 -38.36 -17.82
N ASP A 142 2.49 -38.64 -18.89
CA ASP A 142 3.95 -38.48 -18.90
C ASP A 142 4.33 -37.00 -18.69
N VAL A 143 3.58 -36.07 -19.31
CA VAL A 143 3.79 -34.62 -19.16
C VAL A 143 3.48 -34.16 -17.73
N VAL A 144 2.48 -34.75 -17.07
CA VAL A 144 2.20 -34.48 -15.64
C VAL A 144 3.39 -34.87 -14.76
N GLU A 145 4.02 -36.01 -15.02
CA GLU A 145 5.23 -36.42 -14.28
C GLU A 145 6.43 -35.50 -14.55
N MET A 146 6.56 -34.96 -15.76
CA MET A 146 7.56 -33.93 -16.07
C MET A 146 7.33 -32.64 -15.27
N TRP A 147 6.08 -32.18 -15.15
CA TRP A 147 5.72 -31.01 -14.33
C TRP A 147 6.04 -31.21 -12.86
N ARG A 148 5.70 -32.38 -12.30
CA ARG A 148 6.02 -32.74 -10.91
C ARG A 148 7.52 -32.80 -10.66
N GLY A 149 8.28 -33.39 -11.59
CA GLY A 149 9.74 -33.43 -11.53
C GLY A 149 10.36 -32.04 -11.53
N LEU A 150 9.88 -31.15 -12.41
CA LEU A 150 10.34 -29.76 -12.46
C LEU A 150 9.99 -28.98 -11.19
N HIS A 151 8.76 -29.11 -10.69
CA HIS A 151 8.36 -28.47 -9.44
C HIS A 151 9.23 -28.91 -8.26
N GLY A 152 9.42 -30.23 -8.08
CA GLY A 152 10.25 -30.77 -7.00
C GLY A 152 11.71 -30.32 -7.11
N TRP A 153 12.24 -30.21 -8.33
CA TRP A 153 13.59 -29.69 -8.54
C TRP A 153 13.72 -28.21 -8.18
N ILE A 154 12.73 -27.38 -8.51
CA ILE A 154 12.72 -25.95 -8.14
C ILE A 154 12.71 -25.78 -6.63
N GLU A 155 11.85 -26.51 -5.92
CA GLU A 155 11.78 -26.48 -4.46
C GLU A 155 13.09 -26.95 -3.81
N ALA A 156 13.75 -27.96 -4.39
CA ALA A 156 15.03 -28.47 -3.91
C ALA A 156 16.19 -27.46 -4.05
N GLN A 157 16.02 -26.36 -4.80
CA GLN A 157 17.03 -25.30 -4.89
C GLN A 157 17.03 -24.34 -3.69
N ASP A 158 16.13 -24.52 -2.71
CA ASP A 158 16.05 -23.72 -1.47
C ASP A 158 16.02 -22.20 -1.75
N GLY A 159 15.21 -21.81 -2.74
CA GLY A 159 15.04 -20.41 -3.15
C GLY A 159 16.12 -19.87 -4.09
N ALA A 160 17.18 -20.62 -4.43
CA ALA A 160 18.26 -20.12 -5.30
C ALA A 160 17.82 -19.71 -6.71
N ILE A 161 16.63 -20.15 -7.17
CA ILE A 161 16.01 -19.75 -8.44
C ILE A 161 14.59 -19.18 -8.28
N GLY A 162 14.21 -18.87 -7.03
CA GLY A 162 12.86 -18.43 -6.65
C GLY A 162 11.93 -19.57 -6.23
N ALA A 163 10.81 -19.21 -5.61
CA ALA A 163 9.77 -20.17 -5.20
C ALA A 163 8.96 -20.65 -6.42
N SER A 164 8.57 -21.93 -6.42
CA SER A 164 7.76 -22.48 -7.51
C SER A 164 6.35 -21.91 -7.49
N THR A 165 5.87 -21.43 -8.64
CA THR A 165 4.45 -21.08 -8.87
C THR A 165 3.67 -22.20 -9.56
N ILE A 166 4.30 -23.36 -9.80
CA ILE A 166 3.65 -24.51 -10.44
C ILE A 166 2.59 -25.05 -9.48
N ARG A 167 1.33 -25.03 -9.92
CA ARG A 167 0.19 -25.46 -9.10
C ARG A 167 -0.70 -26.39 -9.92
N ASP A 168 -1.22 -27.42 -9.27
CA ASP A 168 -2.29 -28.21 -9.84
C ASP A 168 -3.64 -27.53 -9.63
N HIS A 169 -4.62 -27.95 -10.40
CA HIS A 169 -5.97 -27.42 -10.31
C HIS A 169 -6.86 -28.43 -9.56
N PRO A 170 -7.71 -27.99 -8.61
CA PRO A 170 -8.57 -28.89 -7.84
C PRO A 170 -9.39 -29.87 -8.69
N HIS A 171 -9.99 -29.40 -9.79
CA HIS A 171 -10.78 -30.20 -10.72
C HIS A 171 -10.06 -30.57 -12.02
N LEU A 172 -9.18 -29.72 -12.54
CA LEU A 172 -8.46 -29.94 -13.81
C LEU A 172 -7.05 -30.53 -13.59
N GLN A 173 -6.94 -31.57 -12.77
CA GLN A 173 -5.65 -32.07 -12.24
C GLN A 173 -4.55 -32.33 -13.28
N ARG A 174 -4.91 -32.73 -14.51
CA ARG A 174 -3.92 -32.91 -15.59
C ARG A 174 -3.43 -31.58 -16.14
N ILE A 175 -4.34 -30.72 -16.56
CA ILE A 175 -4.01 -29.47 -17.29
C ILE A 175 -3.82 -28.26 -16.36
N GLY A 176 -4.00 -28.44 -15.06
CA GLY A 176 -3.82 -27.38 -14.05
C GLY A 176 -2.42 -26.80 -14.04
N TYR A 177 -1.39 -27.63 -14.19
CA TYR A 177 0.00 -27.20 -14.23
C TYR A 177 0.28 -26.17 -15.33
N PRO A 178 0.06 -26.45 -16.64
CA PRO A 178 0.28 -25.46 -17.68
C PRO A 178 -0.66 -24.25 -17.57
N LEU A 179 -1.91 -24.44 -17.10
CA LEU A 179 -2.81 -23.32 -16.86
C LEU A 179 -2.27 -22.37 -15.79
N SER A 180 -1.72 -22.89 -14.69
CA SER A 180 -1.18 -22.09 -13.58
C SER A 180 -0.09 -21.12 -14.06
N GLN A 181 0.74 -21.58 -14.98
CA GLN A 181 1.84 -20.80 -15.57
C GLN A 181 1.38 -19.85 -16.68
N ALA A 182 0.21 -20.07 -17.25
CA ALA A 182 -0.35 -19.24 -18.29
C ALA A 182 -1.23 -18.09 -17.76
N LEU A 183 -1.66 -18.13 -16.50
CA LEU A 183 -2.66 -17.21 -15.95
C LEU A 183 -2.17 -15.77 -15.76
N VAL A 184 -0.94 -15.61 -15.25
CA VAL A 184 -0.38 -14.31 -14.83
C VAL A 184 0.80 -13.93 -15.74
N ARG A 185 0.67 -12.82 -16.47
CA ARG A 185 1.73 -12.31 -17.37
C ARG A 185 2.80 -11.54 -16.60
N GLN A 186 3.92 -11.22 -17.24
CA GLN A 186 4.96 -10.38 -16.63
C GLN A 186 4.41 -9.01 -16.16
N SER A 187 3.62 -8.33 -16.98
CA SER A 187 2.99 -7.05 -16.60
C SER A 187 2.07 -7.19 -15.39
N ASP A 188 1.33 -8.29 -15.31
CA ASP A 188 0.41 -8.56 -14.20
C ASP A 188 1.21 -8.82 -12.92
N ARG A 189 2.32 -9.57 -12.98
CA ARG A 189 3.22 -9.80 -11.84
C ARG A 189 3.75 -8.49 -11.26
N MET A 190 4.16 -7.55 -12.12
CA MET A 190 4.63 -6.24 -11.66
C MET A 190 3.50 -5.47 -10.96
N ALA A 191 2.30 -5.45 -11.54
CA ALA A 191 1.14 -4.78 -10.96
C ALA A 191 0.65 -5.43 -9.65
N LEU A 192 0.76 -6.76 -9.52
CA LEU A 192 0.40 -7.49 -8.31
C LEU A 192 1.23 -7.06 -7.09
N THR A 193 2.45 -6.55 -7.26
CA THR A 193 3.21 -5.99 -6.13
C THR A 193 2.53 -4.80 -5.46
N ARG A 194 1.77 -3.98 -6.24
CA ARG A 194 0.94 -2.89 -5.69
C ARG A 194 -0.27 -3.44 -4.95
N PHE A 195 -0.84 -4.53 -5.45
CA PHE A 195 -1.91 -5.23 -4.77
C PHE A 195 -1.42 -5.81 -3.42
N PHE A 196 -0.24 -6.44 -3.38
CA PHE A 196 0.31 -6.99 -2.14
C PHE A 196 0.63 -5.90 -1.11
N GLN A 197 1.11 -4.73 -1.56
CA GLN A 197 1.24 -3.54 -0.71
C GLN A 197 -0.11 -3.09 -0.17
N ALA A 198 -1.14 -2.98 -1.02
CA ALA A 198 -2.48 -2.57 -0.60
C ALA A 198 -3.16 -3.58 0.35
N LEU A 199 -2.83 -4.87 0.19
CA LEU A 199 -3.29 -5.97 1.03
C LEU A 199 -2.54 -6.04 2.38
N ASP A 200 -1.49 -5.24 2.53
CA ASP A 200 -0.61 -5.19 3.70
C ASP A 200 0.00 -6.57 4.02
N VAL A 201 0.46 -7.26 2.98
CA VAL A 201 1.10 -8.57 3.12
C VAL A 201 2.45 -8.39 3.81
N THR A 202 2.59 -9.03 4.97
CA THR A 202 3.90 -9.21 5.62
C THR A 202 4.45 -10.59 5.25
N PRO A 203 5.76 -10.73 4.99
CA PRO A 203 6.37 -12.04 4.76
C PRO A 203 6.02 -13.03 5.89
N GLY A 204 5.45 -14.18 5.54
CA GLY A 204 4.98 -15.20 6.49
C GLY A 204 3.54 -15.04 7.00
N ALA A 205 2.84 -13.96 6.64
CA ALA A 205 1.44 -13.70 7.02
C ALA A 205 0.54 -13.43 5.80
N VAL A 206 0.72 -14.23 4.75
CA VAL A 206 -0.07 -14.13 3.51
C VAL A 206 -1.49 -14.64 3.75
N PRO A 207 -2.55 -13.90 3.35
CA PRO A 207 -3.93 -14.40 3.41
C PRO A 207 -4.12 -15.61 2.50
N ASP A 208 -5.08 -16.48 2.85
CA ASP A 208 -5.41 -17.63 2.01
C ASP A 208 -5.94 -17.21 0.61
N ALA A 209 -5.86 -18.14 -0.34
CA ALA A 209 -6.31 -17.95 -1.71
C ALA A 209 -7.74 -17.38 -1.83
N ARG A 210 -8.69 -17.80 -0.98
CA ARG A 210 -10.08 -17.33 -1.06
C ARG A 210 -10.18 -15.85 -0.68
N VAL A 211 -9.48 -15.44 0.38
CA VAL A 211 -9.39 -14.03 0.79
C VAL A 211 -8.69 -13.20 -0.30
N ILE A 212 -7.63 -13.73 -0.91
CA ILE A 212 -6.93 -13.07 -2.03
C ILE A 212 -7.87 -12.82 -3.22
N ALA A 213 -8.68 -13.81 -3.60
CA ALA A 213 -9.62 -13.66 -4.72
C ALA A 213 -10.68 -12.58 -4.44
N ALA A 214 -11.26 -12.55 -3.23
CA ALA A 214 -12.21 -11.53 -2.84
C ALA A 214 -11.56 -10.13 -2.80
N ALA A 215 -10.33 -10.04 -2.28
CA ALA A 215 -9.58 -8.81 -2.24
C ALA A 215 -9.22 -8.27 -3.64
N LEU A 216 -8.95 -9.15 -4.60
CA LEU A 216 -8.73 -8.79 -6.00
C LEU A 216 -9.98 -8.17 -6.63
N ASP A 217 -11.18 -8.69 -6.37
CA ASP A 217 -12.42 -8.10 -6.89
C ASP A 217 -12.56 -6.64 -6.41
N VAL A 218 -12.30 -6.41 -5.11
CA VAL A 218 -12.38 -5.07 -4.51
C VAL A 218 -11.30 -4.14 -5.08
N TRP A 219 -10.06 -4.62 -5.17
CA TRP A 219 -8.93 -3.81 -5.60
C TRP A 219 -9.01 -3.43 -7.09
N THR A 220 -9.39 -4.38 -7.96
CA THR A 220 -9.50 -4.20 -9.41
C THR A 220 -10.79 -3.51 -9.87
N ALA A 221 -11.74 -3.26 -8.96
CA ALA A 221 -12.91 -2.43 -9.23
C ALA A 221 -12.52 -0.99 -9.60
N ALA A 222 -11.40 -0.50 -9.06
CA ALA A 222 -10.84 0.78 -9.45
C ALA A 222 -10.12 0.66 -10.81
N ALA A 223 -10.46 1.52 -11.77
CA ALA A 223 -9.95 1.42 -13.14
C ALA A 223 -8.42 1.46 -13.24
N GLN A 224 -7.76 2.23 -12.37
CA GLN A 224 -6.30 2.34 -12.30
C GLN A 224 -5.58 1.07 -11.81
N ASN A 225 -6.32 0.16 -11.18
CA ASN A 225 -5.80 -1.11 -10.64
C ASN A 225 -6.16 -2.30 -11.53
N ARG A 226 -6.84 -2.09 -12.67
CA ARG A 226 -7.15 -3.18 -13.58
C ARG A 226 -5.89 -3.81 -14.14
N LEU A 227 -5.86 -5.14 -14.10
CA LEU A 227 -4.81 -5.99 -14.67
C LEU A 227 -5.13 -6.28 -16.14
N SER A 228 -4.30 -7.10 -16.80
CA SER A 228 -4.53 -7.46 -18.20
C SER A 228 -5.93 -8.05 -18.42
N GLU A 229 -6.51 -7.82 -19.60
CA GLU A 229 -7.82 -8.38 -19.97
C GLU A 229 -7.88 -9.91 -19.82
N ALA A 230 -6.75 -10.59 -20.03
CA ALA A 230 -6.66 -12.02 -19.81
C ALA A 230 -6.78 -12.37 -18.31
N PHE A 231 -6.10 -11.63 -17.43
CA PHE A 231 -6.21 -11.79 -15.98
C PHE A 231 -7.64 -11.50 -15.50
N MET A 232 -8.24 -10.39 -15.95
CA MET A 232 -9.59 -10.00 -15.57
C MET A 232 -10.63 -11.05 -15.99
N ARG A 233 -10.49 -11.63 -17.19
CA ARG A 233 -11.34 -12.75 -17.63
C ARG A 233 -11.18 -13.99 -16.74
N ALA A 234 -9.95 -14.34 -16.35
CA ALA A 234 -9.72 -15.47 -15.45
C ALA A 234 -10.26 -15.24 -14.03
N LEU A 235 -10.24 -13.99 -13.53
CA LEU A 235 -10.81 -13.63 -12.24
C LEU A 235 -12.34 -13.76 -12.20
N GLY A 236 -13.00 -13.50 -13.33
CA GLY A 236 -14.46 -13.65 -13.50
C GLY A 236 -14.92 -15.06 -13.89
N ASP A 237 -14.00 -15.96 -14.24
CA ASP A 237 -14.32 -17.32 -14.68
C ASP A 237 -14.38 -18.29 -13.48
N ALA A 238 -15.52 -18.95 -13.29
CA ALA A 238 -15.76 -19.81 -12.13
C ALA A 238 -14.82 -21.04 -12.06
N ASP A 239 -14.35 -21.55 -13.21
CA ASP A 239 -13.44 -22.69 -13.26
C ASP A 239 -12.00 -22.24 -13.02
N LEU A 240 -11.57 -21.12 -13.61
CA LEU A 240 -10.17 -20.65 -13.51
C LEU A 240 -9.87 -19.86 -12.24
N ARG A 241 -10.87 -19.20 -11.65
CA ARG A 241 -10.71 -18.34 -10.46
C ARG A 241 -10.04 -19.04 -9.27
N PRO A 242 -10.38 -20.29 -8.89
CA PRO A 242 -9.67 -21.00 -7.83
C PRO A 242 -8.18 -21.19 -8.12
N LEU A 243 -7.83 -21.55 -9.36
CA LEU A 243 -6.43 -21.71 -9.75
C LEU A 243 -5.69 -20.37 -9.76
N LEU A 244 -6.32 -19.31 -10.27
CA LEU A 244 -5.77 -17.95 -10.24
C LEU A 244 -5.46 -17.50 -8.81
N ALA A 245 -6.38 -17.75 -7.88
CA ALA A 245 -6.22 -17.41 -6.48
C ALA A 245 -4.99 -18.09 -5.86
N ILE A 246 -4.81 -19.40 -6.08
CA ILE A 246 -3.65 -20.17 -5.60
C ILE A 246 -2.34 -19.66 -6.24
N VAL A 247 -2.38 -19.27 -7.52
CA VAL A 247 -1.21 -18.70 -8.20
C VAL A 247 -0.85 -17.34 -7.61
N VAL A 248 -1.82 -16.45 -7.37
CA VAL A 248 -1.59 -15.13 -6.76
C VAL A 248 -1.12 -15.26 -5.31
N GLU A 249 -1.65 -16.23 -4.56
CA GLU A 249 -1.16 -16.59 -3.22
C GLU A 249 0.32 -16.98 -3.25
N ALA A 250 0.72 -17.86 -4.18
CA ALA A 250 2.12 -18.24 -4.35
C ALA A 250 3.02 -17.02 -4.67
N HIS A 251 2.50 -16.08 -5.47
CA HIS A 251 3.19 -14.82 -5.74
C HIS A 251 3.34 -13.94 -4.51
N ALA A 252 2.31 -13.85 -3.67
CA ALA A 252 2.34 -13.08 -2.43
C ALA A 252 3.30 -13.71 -1.39
N GLN A 253 3.36 -15.05 -1.32
CA GLN A 253 4.31 -15.77 -0.46
C GLN A 253 5.77 -15.54 -0.84
N ALA A 254 6.04 -15.40 -2.14
CA ALA A 254 7.37 -15.14 -2.68
C ALA A 254 7.71 -13.64 -2.79
N TRP A 255 6.82 -12.75 -2.34
CA TRP A 255 7.02 -11.31 -2.46
C TRP A 255 8.01 -10.79 -1.42
N ASP A 256 8.98 -10.00 -1.88
CA ASP A 256 10.06 -9.42 -1.08
C ASP A 256 9.73 -8.04 -0.49
N GLY A 257 8.47 -7.60 -0.60
CA GLY A 257 8.01 -6.29 -0.15
C GLY A 257 8.29 -5.14 -1.13
N ARG A 258 8.98 -5.40 -2.26
CA ARG A 258 9.27 -4.35 -3.26
C ARG A 258 8.11 -4.15 -4.22
N VAL A 259 7.73 -2.90 -4.41
CA VAL A 259 6.72 -2.53 -5.41
C VAL A 259 7.42 -2.25 -6.72
N LEU A 260 6.94 -2.86 -7.81
CA LEU A 260 7.53 -2.75 -9.13
C LEU A 260 6.64 -1.90 -10.06
N THR A 261 7.28 -1.24 -11.01
CA THR A 261 6.63 -0.55 -12.13
C THR A 261 6.41 -1.52 -13.30
N GLY A 262 5.61 -1.12 -14.30
CA GLY A 262 5.41 -1.95 -15.50
C GLY A 262 6.70 -2.25 -16.29
N GLU A 263 7.78 -1.51 -16.02
CA GLU A 263 9.12 -1.72 -16.59
C GLU A 263 9.99 -2.67 -15.76
N GLY A 264 9.48 -3.22 -14.65
CA GLY A 264 10.24 -4.08 -13.73
C GLY A 264 11.15 -3.35 -12.76
N LYS A 265 11.19 -2.01 -12.79
CA LYS A 265 11.96 -1.18 -11.87
C LYS A 265 11.23 -0.99 -10.55
N GLN A 266 11.96 -0.88 -9.44
CA GLN A 266 11.38 -0.60 -8.14
C GLN A 266 10.75 0.80 -8.12
N ARG A 267 9.50 0.87 -7.66
CA ARG A 267 8.72 2.10 -7.56
C ARG A 267 9.14 2.87 -6.31
N ILE A 268 9.43 4.15 -6.50
CA ILE A 268 9.46 5.15 -5.43
C ILE A 268 8.18 5.96 -5.55
N GLU A 269 7.36 6.00 -4.50
CA GLU A 269 6.21 6.89 -4.50
C GLU A 269 6.72 8.34 -4.48
N ILE A 270 6.05 9.24 -5.18
CA ILE A 270 6.23 10.69 -4.98
C ILE A 270 5.00 11.20 -4.25
N ARG A 271 5.17 12.06 -3.25
CA ARG A 271 4.09 12.73 -2.53
C ARG A 271 4.19 14.23 -2.70
N LEU A 272 3.04 14.91 -2.72
CA LEU A 272 2.97 16.36 -2.64
C LEU A 272 2.98 16.77 -1.16
N SER A 273 3.84 17.72 -0.80
CA SER A 273 3.86 18.35 0.52
C SER A 273 3.53 19.83 0.41
N ILE A 274 2.67 20.32 1.29
CA ILE A 274 2.22 21.71 1.37
C ILE A 274 2.44 22.21 2.80
N ASP A 275 3.35 23.16 2.93
CA ASP A 275 3.51 23.95 4.14
C ASP A 275 2.69 25.23 4.02
N ILE A 276 1.58 25.31 4.77
CA ILE A 276 0.68 26.46 4.78
C ILE A 276 1.23 27.65 5.58
N ASP A 277 2.17 27.41 6.49
CA ASP A 277 2.77 28.48 7.29
C ASP A 277 3.87 29.17 6.46
N ALA A 278 4.78 28.38 5.87
CA ALA A 278 5.81 28.86 4.94
C ALA A 278 5.27 29.22 3.55
N TRP A 279 4.03 28.80 3.23
CA TRP A 279 3.40 28.99 1.93
C TRP A 279 4.23 28.42 0.77
N LYS A 280 4.71 27.17 0.94
CA LYS A 280 5.53 26.44 -0.04
C LYS A 280 4.93 25.07 -0.36
N ALA A 281 5.08 24.65 -1.61
CA ALA A 281 4.75 23.30 -2.07
C ALA A 281 6.02 22.60 -2.59
N ARG A 282 6.21 21.32 -2.26
CA ARG A 282 7.39 20.53 -2.67
C ARG A 282 7.04 19.05 -2.89
N TRP A 283 7.91 18.36 -3.62
CA TRP A 283 7.86 16.92 -3.78
C TRP A 283 8.61 16.22 -2.65
N LEU A 284 7.98 15.20 -2.05
CA LEU A 284 8.62 14.27 -1.12
C LEU A 284 8.77 12.91 -1.77
N PHE A 285 9.83 12.21 -1.38
CA PHE A 285 10.18 10.89 -1.91
C PHE A 285 10.36 9.93 -0.73
N PRO A 286 9.29 9.23 -0.30
CA PRO A 286 9.40 8.19 0.71
C PRO A 286 10.48 7.16 0.35
N ILE A 287 11.24 6.73 1.35
CA ILE A 287 12.25 5.67 1.20
C ILE A 287 11.52 4.33 1.15
N PRO A 288 11.56 3.58 0.03
CA PRO A 288 10.93 2.27 -0.02
C PRO A 288 11.70 1.27 0.85
N PRO A 289 11.07 0.17 1.30
CA PRO A 289 11.76 -0.93 1.96
C PRO A 289 12.96 -1.43 1.12
N GLY A 290 14.14 -1.50 1.74
CA GLY A 290 15.38 -1.86 1.05
C GLY A 290 15.85 -0.84 0.01
N GLY A 291 15.38 0.41 0.08
CA GLY A 291 15.83 1.51 -0.77
C GLY A 291 17.31 1.84 -0.55
N PRO A 292 18.05 2.24 -1.60
CA PRO A 292 19.48 2.51 -1.50
C PRO A 292 19.76 3.82 -0.78
N ASP A 293 20.95 3.93 -0.17
CA ASP A 293 21.34 5.16 0.55
C ASP A 293 21.40 6.39 -0.36
N LYS A 294 21.76 6.19 -1.63
CA LYS A 294 21.83 7.23 -2.65
C LYS A 294 21.34 6.69 -3.98
N LEU A 295 20.54 7.49 -4.68
CA LEU A 295 20.20 7.22 -6.06
C LEU A 295 19.96 8.52 -6.83
N ALA A 296 19.97 8.41 -8.16
CA ALA A 296 19.64 9.50 -9.05
C ALA A 296 18.55 9.10 -10.05
N VAL A 297 17.66 10.05 -10.33
CA VAL A 297 16.53 9.87 -11.24
C VAL A 297 16.38 11.09 -12.16
N LEU A 298 15.90 10.86 -13.38
CA LEU A 298 15.81 11.87 -14.43
C LEU A 298 14.39 11.97 -14.97
N ALA A 299 13.89 13.18 -15.21
CA ALA A 299 12.64 13.36 -15.92
C ALA A 299 12.80 12.95 -17.40
N PRO A 300 11.81 12.27 -18.02
CA PRO A 300 11.86 11.93 -19.43
C PRO A 300 12.13 13.17 -20.31
N GLY A 301 13.19 13.13 -21.12
CA GLY A 301 13.57 14.23 -22.01
C GLY A 301 14.22 15.43 -21.32
N SER A 302 14.63 15.30 -20.06
CA SER A 302 15.38 16.32 -19.32
C SER A 302 16.79 15.82 -18.97
N ASP A 303 17.77 16.72 -19.08
CA ASP A 303 19.14 16.49 -18.59
C ASP A 303 19.29 16.82 -17.10
N ARG A 304 18.21 17.26 -16.44
CA ARG A 304 18.25 17.66 -15.03
C ARG A 304 18.06 16.44 -14.13
N GLU A 305 19.15 16.03 -13.51
CA GLU A 305 19.20 14.96 -12.53
C GLU A 305 18.63 15.39 -11.19
N VAL A 306 17.82 14.51 -10.59
CA VAL A 306 17.32 14.64 -9.21
C VAL A 306 18.07 13.63 -8.36
N SER A 307 18.85 14.13 -7.41
CA SER A 307 19.62 13.30 -6.47
C SER A 307 18.83 13.07 -5.19
N LEU A 308 18.73 11.81 -4.77
CA LEU A 308 18.03 11.37 -3.58
C LEU A 308 19.05 10.73 -2.61
N THR A 309 19.11 11.21 -1.37
CA THR A 309 20.01 10.69 -0.34
C THR A 309 19.22 10.35 0.92
N SER A 310 19.33 9.11 1.39
CA SER A 310 18.69 8.68 2.63
C SER A 310 19.42 9.31 3.81
N VAL A 311 18.66 9.62 4.86
CA VAL A 311 19.19 10.18 6.09
C VAL A 311 18.64 9.35 7.24
N THR A 312 19.52 8.90 8.12
CA THR A 312 19.14 8.06 9.27
C THR A 312 18.06 8.73 10.11
N GLY A 313 16.97 8.01 10.36
CA GLY A 313 15.84 8.49 11.16
C GLY A 313 14.76 9.27 10.39
N LEU A 314 14.89 9.41 9.07
CA LEU A 314 13.85 9.99 8.22
C LEU A 314 13.20 8.92 7.33
N ASP A 315 11.90 9.10 7.07
CA ASP A 315 11.13 8.23 6.18
C ASP A 315 11.20 8.70 4.72
N TYR A 316 11.84 9.85 4.47
CA TYR A 316 11.94 10.50 3.17
C TYR A 316 13.40 10.72 2.77
N TYR A 317 13.69 10.57 1.47
CA TYR A 317 14.96 11.01 0.92
C TYR A 317 15.10 12.53 1.06
N SER A 318 16.32 12.97 1.35
CA SER A 318 16.77 14.33 1.06
C SER A 318 16.96 14.50 -0.45
N VAL A 319 16.52 15.64 -0.99
CA VAL A 319 16.32 15.82 -2.42
C VAL A 319 17.08 17.05 -2.91
N GLN A 320 17.91 16.85 -3.92
CA GLN A 320 18.54 17.93 -4.67
C GLN A 320 18.06 17.93 -6.13
N GLY A 321 17.78 19.11 -6.67
CA GLY A 321 17.47 19.27 -8.08
C GLY A 321 16.04 18.94 -8.49
N SER A 322 15.11 18.68 -7.56
CA SER A 322 13.71 18.39 -7.90
C SER A 322 13.05 19.50 -8.72
N PRO A 323 12.15 19.17 -9.67
CA PRO A 323 11.35 20.17 -10.37
C PRO A 323 10.44 20.93 -9.39
N ALA A 324 10.09 22.17 -9.72
CA ALA A 324 9.08 22.90 -8.98
C ALA A 324 7.71 22.20 -9.12
N VAL A 325 6.84 22.36 -8.12
CA VAL A 325 5.45 21.89 -8.23
C VAL A 325 4.71 22.81 -9.19
N THR A 326 4.18 22.26 -10.29
CA THR A 326 3.40 23.02 -11.28
C THR A 326 2.05 22.35 -11.57
N PRO A 327 1.05 23.11 -12.07
CA PRO A 327 -0.26 22.56 -12.41
C PRO A 327 -0.19 21.46 -13.48
N GLU A 328 0.75 21.58 -14.42
CA GLU A 328 0.97 20.60 -15.48
C GLU A 328 1.46 19.27 -14.89
N LEU A 329 2.39 19.30 -13.93
CA LEU A 329 2.88 18.08 -13.27
C LEU A 329 1.82 17.44 -12.37
N LEU A 330 0.92 18.22 -11.75
CA LEU A 330 -0.19 17.67 -10.97
C LEU A 330 -1.25 17.00 -11.88
N SER A 331 -1.52 17.59 -13.05
CA SER A 331 -2.54 17.11 -13.98
C SER A 331 -2.07 15.99 -14.91
N SER A 332 -0.79 15.96 -15.27
CA SER A 332 -0.18 14.91 -16.12
C SER A 332 0.59 13.84 -15.35
N GLY A 333 0.82 14.07 -14.04
CA GLY A 333 1.68 13.24 -13.21
C GLY A 333 3.16 13.63 -13.34
N LEU A 334 3.98 13.13 -12.42
CA LEU A 334 5.43 13.28 -12.44
C LEU A 334 6.06 11.89 -12.44
N ARG A 335 6.93 11.64 -13.42
CA ARG A 335 7.68 10.38 -13.53
C ARG A 335 9.15 10.69 -13.68
N LEU A 336 9.98 10.14 -12.81
CA LEU A 336 11.44 10.25 -12.87
C LEU A 336 12.03 8.84 -12.96
N ARG A 337 12.90 8.61 -13.94
CA ARG A 337 13.49 7.30 -14.22
C ARG A 337 14.96 7.27 -13.82
N GLY A 338 15.33 6.27 -13.03
CA GLY A 338 16.72 5.88 -12.77
C GLY A 338 17.05 4.55 -13.43
N ASN A 339 18.18 3.95 -13.07
CA ASN A 339 18.59 2.64 -13.59
C ASN A 339 17.66 1.52 -13.05
N GLU A 340 17.60 1.37 -11.73
CA GLU A 340 16.83 0.31 -11.04
C GLU A 340 15.51 0.82 -10.45
N PHE A 341 15.33 2.14 -10.38
CA PHE A 341 14.21 2.80 -9.71
C PHE A 341 13.43 3.69 -10.67
N THR A 342 12.13 3.83 -10.40
CA THR A 342 11.28 4.84 -11.04
C THR A 342 10.44 5.52 -9.98
N ALA A 343 10.58 6.83 -9.84
CA ALA A 343 9.77 7.64 -8.95
C ALA A 343 8.50 8.14 -9.67
N GLU A 344 7.32 7.95 -9.08
CA GLU A 344 6.03 8.22 -9.75
C GLU A 344 5.02 8.95 -8.84
N PHE A 345 4.49 10.07 -9.34
CA PHE A 345 3.30 10.77 -8.87
C PHE A 345 2.19 10.63 -9.93
N PRO A 346 1.00 10.11 -9.59
CA PRO A 346 -0.08 9.95 -10.56
C PRO A 346 -0.77 11.30 -10.89
N PRO A 347 -1.37 11.43 -12.09
CA PRO A 347 -2.32 12.49 -12.40
C PRO A 347 -3.41 12.62 -11.33
N SER A 348 -3.51 13.77 -10.68
CA SER A 348 -4.33 13.92 -9.47
C SER A 348 -5.21 15.18 -9.51
N PRO A 349 -6.42 15.11 -10.09
CA PRO A 349 -7.40 16.21 -10.08
C PRO A 349 -7.93 16.58 -8.69
N VAL A 350 -7.80 15.68 -7.71
CA VAL A 350 -8.05 15.93 -6.29
C VAL A 350 -6.96 15.25 -5.48
N LEU A 351 -6.50 15.93 -4.43
CA LEU A 351 -5.48 15.47 -3.49
C LEU A 351 -5.99 15.68 -2.07
N PHE A 352 -6.06 14.59 -1.32
CA PHE A 352 -6.23 14.61 0.12
C PHE A 352 -4.83 14.64 0.74
N LEU A 353 -4.59 15.59 1.64
CA LEU A 353 -3.35 15.70 2.39
C LEU A 353 -3.65 15.59 3.88
N SER A 354 -2.85 14.82 4.61
CA SER A 354 -2.91 14.68 6.07
C SER A 354 -1.69 15.34 6.72
N PRO A 355 -1.77 15.75 8.00
CA PRO A 355 -0.62 16.28 8.73
C PRO A 355 0.48 15.22 8.81
N ASP A 356 1.72 15.60 8.49
CA ASP A 356 2.88 14.73 8.54
C ASP A 356 3.80 15.15 9.70
N ALA A 357 3.98 14.24 10.66
CA ALA A 357 4.70 14.54 11.89
C ALA A 357 6.21 14.76 11.68
N GLN A 358 6.81 14.12 10.67
CA GLN A 358 8.24 14.33 10.39
C GLN A 358 8.45 15.71 9.79
N THR A 359 7.72 16.05 8.73
CA THR A 359 7.91 17.28 7.95
C THR A 359 7.23 18.52 8.55
N GLY A 360 6.25 18.35 9.44
CA GLY A 360 5.44 19.43 9.99
C GLY A 360 4.47 20.06 8.97
N ALA A 361 4.40 19.51 7.75
CA ALA A 361 3.59 19.99 6.64
C ALA A 361 2.39 19.06 6.39
N TRP A 362 1.55 19.43 5.43
CA TRP A 362 0.49 18.55 4.92
C TRP A 362 1.05 17.70 3.78
N THR A 363 0.94 16.38 3.85
CA THR A 363 1.47 15.46 2.82
C THR A 363 0.35 14.67 2.18
N SER A 364 0.38 14.51 0.85
CA SER A 364 -0.63 13.78 0.10
C SER A 364 -0.72 12.32 0.53
N VAL A 365 -1.94 11.86 0.76
CA VAL A 365 -2.28 10.47 1.06
C VAL A 365 -3.02 9.84 -0.13
N PRO A 366 -3.07 8.49 -0.24
CA PRO A 366 -3.68 7.81 -1.39
C PRO A 366 -5.16 8.11 -1.66
N GLY A 367 -5.88 8.66 -0.68
CA GLY A 367 -7.29 9.02 -0.79
C GLY A 367 -7.81 9.65 0.49
N MET A 368 -9.13 9.84 0.58
CA MET A 368 -9.77 10.37 1.78
C MET A 368 -9.66 9.38 2.95
N LEU A 369 -9.13 9.82 4.09
CA LEU A 369 -9.10 9.03 5.33
C LEU A 369 -10.30 9.41 6.23
N PRO A 370 -11.19 8.47 6.59
CA PRO A 370 -12.33 8.79 7.45
C PRO A 370 -11.91 9.34 8.82
N PHE A 371 -12.71 10.25 9.38
CA PHE A 371 -12.52 10.89 10.69
C PHE A 371 -11.25 11.74 10.85
N GLU A 372 -10.34 11.71 9.88
CA GLU A 372 -9.14 12.54 9.88
C GLU A 372 -9.40 13.91 9.24
N GLU A 373 -8.71 14.93 9.73
CA GLU A 373 -8.72 16.24 9.12
C GLU A 373 -7.77 16.26 7.91
N HIS A 374 -8.24 16.85 6.82
CA HIS A 374 -7.49 16.99 5.59
C HIS A 374 -7.35 18.46 5.17
N LEU A 375 -6.20 18.76 4.56
CA LEU A 375 -6.09 19.80 3.55
C LEU A 375 -6.41 19.14 2.20
N VAL A 376 -7.36 19.68 1.46
CA VAL A 376 -7.77 19.14 0.16
C VAL A 376 -7.43 20.13 -0.94
N ALA A 377 -6.65 19.69 -1.93
CA ALA A 377 -6.44 20.43 -3.16
C ALA A 377 -7.31 19.82 -4.27
N ILE A 378 -8.17 20.63 -4.90
CA ILE A 378 -9.04 20.16 -5.99
C ILE A 378 -8.95 21.08 -7.20
N SER A 379 -8.88 20.51 -8.38
CA SER A 379 -8.76 21.28 -9.63
C SER A 379 -9.99 22.16 -9.88
N ALA A 380 -9.76 23.31 -10.51
CA ALA A 380 -10.77 24.35 -10.74
C ALA A 380 -12.12 23.87 -11.31
N PRO A 381 -12.17 22.91 -12.26
CA PRO A 381 -13.44 22.44 -12.83
C PRO A 381 -14.39 21.79 -11.81
N HIS A 382 -13.87 21.23 -10.72
CA HIS A 382 -14.65 20.44 -9.76
C HIS A 382 -14.98 21.18 -8.46
N VAL A 383 -14.54 22.44 -8.32
CA VAL A 383 -14.67 23.23 -7.08
C VAL A 383 -16.12 23.40 -6.64
N THR A 384 -17.03 23.67 -7.59
CA THR A 384 -18.45 23.92 -7.28
C THR A 384 -19.12 22.66 -6.76
N GLU A 385 -18.96 21.54 -7.46
CA GLU A 385 -19.50 20.24 -7.07
C GLU A 385 -18.91 19.81 -5.72
N PHE A 386 -17.62 20.00 -5.50
CA PHE A 386 -16.98 19.61 -4.25
C PHE A 386 -17.46 20.45 -3.06
N ARG A 387 -17.70 21.75 -3.23
CA ARG A 387 -18.33 22.58 -2.18
C ARG A 387 -19.71 22.08 -1.80
N GLN A 388 -20.49 21.60 -2.77
CA GLN A 388 -21.79 20.99 -2.49
C GLN A 388 -21.61 19.75 -1.59
N VAL A 389 -20.67 18.87 -1.91
CA VAL A 389 -20.35 17.70 -1.07
C VAL A 389 -19.92 18.11 0.33
N LEU A 390 -19.01 19.09 0.45
CA LEU A 390 -18.55 19.59 1.76
C LEU A 390 -19.71 20.14 2.61
N SER A 391 -20.64 20.89 1.99
CA SER A 391 -21.79 21.45 2.70
C SER A 391 -22.81 20.40 3.17
N GLN A 392 -22.83 19.22 2.53
CA GLN A 392 -23.79 18.15 2.82
C GLN A 392 -23.21 17.10 3.77
N ALA A 393 -21.93 16.77 3.62
CA ALA A 393 -21.33 15.58 4.23
C ALA A 393 -20.10 15.84 5.11
N ALA A 394 -19.41 16.97 4.97
CA ALA A 394 -18.26 17.28 5.82
C ALA A 394 -18.70 17.86 7.17
N VAL A 395 -17.89 17.65 8.20
CA VAL A 395 -18.08 18.30 9.50
C VAL A 395 -17.86 19.81 9.35
N ASP A 396 -18.70 20.61 10.04
CA ASP A 396 -18.57 22.06 10.07
C ASP A 396 -17.17 22.52 10.50
N GLY A 397 -16.72 23.65 9.96
CA GLY A 397 -15.41 24.25 10.29
C GLY A 397 -14.41 24.25 9.13
N TRP A 398 -14.71 23.58 8.02
CA TRP A 398 -13.89 23.68 6.82
C TRP A 398 -13.92 25.09 6.21
N ARG A 399 -12.83 25.47 5.53
CA ARG A 399 -12.72 26.78 4.86
C ARG A 399 -11.90 26.72 3.59
N LEU A 400 -12.25 27.57 2.63
CA LEU A 400 -11.41 27.81 1.45
C LEU A 400 -10.22 28.70 1.83
N LEU A 401 -9.00 28.25 1.53
CA LEU A 401 -7.81 29.08 1.66
C LEU A 401 -7.69 30.05 0.47
N PRO A 402 -7.64 31.37 0.72
CA PRO A 402 -7.51 32.35 -0.35
C PRO A 402 -6.10 32.31 -0.94
N GLN A 403 -6.01 32.08 -2.26
CA GLN A 403 -4.75 32.15 -3.02
C GLN A 403 -4.64 33.47 -3.82
N ARG A 404 -5.14 34.57 -3.26
CA ARG A 404 -5.12 35.89 -3.92
C ARG A 404 -3.77 36.56 -3.65
N GLY A 405 -3.02 36.87 -4.70
CA GLY A 405 -1.70 37.53 -4.62
C GLY A 405 -0.54 36.54 -4.59
N SER A 406 -0.50 35.63 -3.61
CA SER A 406 0.48 34.53 -3.54
C SER A 406 -0.21 33.19 -3.81
N VAL A 407 0.07 32.57 -4.95
CA VAL A 407 -0.56 31.33 -5.39
C VAL A 407 0.35 30.15 -5.00
N LEU A 408 -0.19 29.24 -4.19
CA LEU A 408 0.53 28.05 -3.72
C LEU A 408 0.44 26.93 -4.77
N LEU A 409 -0.77 26.65 -5.24
CA LEU A 409 -1.07 25.69 -6.30
C LEU A 409 -2.00 26.34 -7.34
N SER A 410 -1.43 26.78 -8.45
CA SER A 410 -2.21 27.38 -9.54
C SER A 410 -3.14 26.33 -10.16
N GLY A 411 -4.36 26.73 -10.55
CA GLY A 411 -5.38 25.81 -11.08
C GLY A 411 -6.08 24.93 -10.05
N TYR A 412 -5.69 24.98 -8.77
CA TYR A 412 -6.33 24.23 -7.68
C TYR A 412 -6.95 25.18 -6.64
N ALA A 413 -8.06 24.77 -6.05
CA ALA A 413 -8.61 25.36 -4.83
C ALA A 413 -8.16 24.52 -3.63
N LEU A 414 -7.81 25.21 -2.53
CA LEU A 414 -7.36 24.58 -1.29
C LEU A 414 -8.44 24.72 -0.22
N PHE A 415 -8.87 23.60 0.36
CA PHE A 415 -9.82 23.54 1.46
C PHE A 415 -9.14 22.99 2.70
N GLN A 416 -9.14 23.74 3.80
CA GLN A 416 -8.57 23.33 5.08
C GLN A 416 -9.69 22.91 6.03
N GLY A 417 -9.41 21.97 6.94
CA GLY A 417 -10.36 21.54 7.97
C GLY A 417 -11.41 20.57 7.43
N VAL A 418 -11.13 19.90 6.32
CA VAL A 418 -12.07 18.96 5.69
C VAL A 418 -12.03 17.64 6.44
N ARG A 419 -13.16 17.23 7.01
CA ARG A 419 -13.28 15.95 7.72
C ARG A 419 -14.64 15.33 7.43
N PHE A 420 -14.64 14.03 7.12
CA PHE A 420 -15.86 13.24 6.93
C PHE A 420 -15.97 12.19 8.03
N THR A 421 -17.13 12.08 8.66
CA THR A 421 -17.37 11.15 9.79
C THR A 421 -18.55 10.20 9.56
N ASN A 422 -19.30 10.38 8.47
CA ASN A 422 -20.46 9.55 8.14
C ASN A 422 -20.42 9.15 6.66
N GLY A 423 -20.12 7.88 6.40
CA GLY A 423 -20.03 7.36 5.04
C GLY A 423 -21.35 7.34 4.28
N GLY A 424 -22.48 7.10 4.96
CA GLY A 424 -23.80 7.08 4.30
C GLY A 424 -24.19 8.46 3.76
N ILE A 425 -23.95 9.52 4.53
CA ILE A 425 -24.21 10.91 4.08
C ILE A 425 -23.27 11.28 2.92
N LEU A 426 -21.98 10.87 3.00
CA LEU A 426 -21.04 11.10 1.91
C LEU A 426 -21.46 10.39 0.62
N GLU A 427 -21.89 9.13 0.71
CA GLU A 427 -22.40 8.37 -0.43
C GLU A 427 -23.61 9.03 -1.08
N GLU A 428 -24.57 9.48 -0.26
CA GLU A 428 -25.78 10.18 -0.71
C GLU A 428 -25.41 11.49 -1.42
N ALA A 429 -24.52 12.29 -0.84
CA ALA A 429 -24.00 13.52 -1.45
C ALA A 429 -23.31 13.26 -2.80
N LEU A 430 -22.62 12.12 -2.93
CA LEU A 430 -21.92 11.73 -4.15
C LEU A 430 -22.81 10.99 -5.17
N ALA A 431 -24.02 10.57 -4.83
CA ALA A 431 -24.87 9.76 -5.70
C ALA A 431 -25.23 10.48 -7.02
N GLY A 432 -25.39 11.80 -6.97
CA GLY A 432 -25.63 12.65 -8.14
C GLY A 432 -24.38 13.19 -8.84
N LEU A 433 -23.17 12.86 -8.34
CA LEU A 433 -21.90 13.47 -8.76
C LEU A 433 -20.86 12.40 -9.17
N PRO A 434 -21.12 11.59 -10.21
CA PRO A 434 -20.21 10.51 -10.63
C PRO A 434 -18.85 11.03 -11.10
N GLY A 435 -18.76 12.29 -11.52
CA GLY A 435 -17.50 12.96 -11.84
C GLY A 435 -16.57 13.04 -10.63
N LEU A 436 -17.08 13.44 -9.46
CA LEU A 436 -16.31 13.52 -8.22
C LEU A 436 -15.83 12.14 -7.74
N ARG A 437 -16.68 11.12 -7.85
CA ARG A 437 -16.29 9.74 -7.54
C ARG A 437 -15.14 9.28 -8.43
N ARG A 438 -15.22 9.53 -9.74
CA ARG A 438 -14.20 9.12 -10.72
C ARG A 438 -12.84 9.77 -10.48
N ILE A 439 -12.82 11.02 -10.03
CA ILE A 439 -11.58 11.73 -9.75
C ILE A 439 -10.96 11.36 -8.39
N GLY A 440 -11.66 10.61 -7.53
CA GLY A 440 -11.14 10.12 -6.25
C GLY A 440 -11.66 10.84 -5.01
N VAL A 441 -12.81 11.53 -5.07
CA VAL A 441 -13.53 12.02 -3.88
C VAL A 441 -14.29 10.85 -3.23
N THR A 442 -13.56 9.81 -2.85
CA THR A 442 -14.06 8.63 -2.15
C THR A 442 -13.02 8.17 -1.12
N PRO A 443 -13.43 7.37 -0.12
CA PRO A 443 -12.49 6.67 0.73
C PRO A 443 -11.50 5.83 -0.10
N ALA A 444 -10.28 5.66 0.42
CA ALA A 444 -9.30 4.78 -0.21
C ALA A 444 -9.82 3.34 -0.29
N ALA A 445 -9.50 2.65 -1.39
CA ALA A 445 -9.89 1.25 -1.54
C ALA A 445 -9.20 0.39 -0.49
N ILE A 446 -9.98 -0.43 0.20
CA ILE A 446 -9.52 -1.32 1.26
C ILE A 446 -9.76 -2.75 0.76
N PRO A 447 -8.73 -3.46 0.30
CA PRO A 447 -8.94 -4.77 -0.31
C PRO A 447 -9.22 -5.87 0.72
N ARG A 448 -8.97 -5.64 2.02
CA ARG A 448 -9.03 -6.65 3.08
C ARG A 448 -9.57 -6.05 4.38
N ALA A 449 -10.27 -6.87 5.18
CA ALA A 449 -10.73 -6.46 6.49
C ALA A 449 -9.55 -6.25 7.45
N ARG A 450 -9.58 -5.18 8.25
CA ARG A 450 -8.50 -4.83 9.18
C ARG A 450 -9.05 -4.28 10.49
N LEU A 451 -8.33 -4.55 11.58
CA LEU A 451 -8.50 -3.80 12.82
C LEU A 451 -7.62 -2.55 12.74
N VAL A 452 -8.23 -1.39 12.98
CA VAL A 452 -7.55 -0.09 12.93
C VAL A 452 -7.87 0.70 14.18
N ARG A 453 -7.00 1.66 14.54
CA ARG A 453 -7.18 2.51 15.73
C ARG A 453 -7.22 1.67 17.02
N GLY A 454 -8.02 2.07 17.98
CA GLY A 454 -8.01 1.56 19.35
C GLY A 454 -6.86 2.12 20.18
N LEU A 455 -6.88 1.80 21.47
CA LEU A 455 -5.82 2.12 22.43
C LEU A 455 -5.08 0.82 22.75
N PRO A 456 -3.96 0.52 22.07
CA PRO A 456 -3.25 -0.72 22.28
C PRO A 456 -2.56 -0.74 23.65
N LEU A 457 -2.54 -1.91 24.28
CA LEU A 457 -1.84 -2.21 25.53
C LEU A 457 -0.77 -3.27 25.29
N ALA A 458 0.29 -3.26 26.10
CA ALA A 458 1.36 -4.26 26.05
C ALA A 458 1.88 -4.54 24.63
N THR A 459 2.14 -3.48 23.86
CA THR A 459 2.62 -3.57 22.47
C THR A 459 3.93 -4.34 22.31
N SER A 460 4.71 -4.50 23.38
CA SER A 460 5.89 -5.36 23.43
C SER A 460 5.56 -6.86 23.46
N ILE A 461 4.37 -7.24 23.92
CA ILE A 461 3.90 -8.63 24.03
C ILE A 461 3.06 -8.98 22.81
N SER A 462 2.11 -8.12 22.44
CA SER A 462 1.28 -8.30 21.25
C SER A 462 0.64 -6.99 20.80
N GLY A 463 0.59 -6.80 19.49
CA GLY A 463 -0.07 -5.65 18.86
C GLY A 463 -1.59 -5.74 18.79
N THR A 464 -2.21 -6.80 19.31
CA THR A 464 -3.67 -7.02 19.28
C THR A 464 -4.32 -6.98 20.65
N HIS A 465 -3.62 -6.46 21.67
CA HIS A 465 -4.20 -6.19 22.98
C HIS A 465 -4.63 -4.74 23.06
N TYR A 466 -5.83 -4.49 23.56
CA TYR A 466 -6.45 -3.16 23.64
C TYR A 466 -7.05 -2.93 25.01
N LEU A 467 -7.09 -1.67 25.45
CA LEU A 467 -7.82 -1.28 26.65
C LEU A 467 -9.33 -1.43 26.41
N ILE A 468 -10.08 -1.90 27.41
CA ILE A 468 -11.55 -1.86 27.40
C ILE A 468 -12.07 -0.41 27.30
N GLY A 469 -13.04 -0.17 26.41
CA GLY A 469 -13.47 1.17 25.99
C GLY A 469 -12.54 1.84 24.96
N GLY A 470 -11.38 1.23 24.69
CA GLY A 470 -10.41 1.60 23.66
C GLY A 470 -10.27 0.51 22.60
N GLU A 471 -11.32 -0.26 22.33
CA GLU A 471 -11.34 -1.32 21.33
C GLU A 471 -10.97 -0.78 19.93
N PRO A 472 -10.37 -1.61 19.06
CA PRO A 472 -10.12 -1.21 17.68
C PRO A 472 -11.43 -1.06 16.90
N ASP A 473 -11.37 -0.28 15.83
CA ASP A 473 -12.44 -0.20 14.84
C ASP A 473 -12.22 -1.27 13.76
N LEU A 474 -13.31 -1.80 13.20
CA LEU A 474 -13.29 -2.73 12.07
C LEU A 474 -13.40 -1.96 10.76
N LEU A 475 -12.35 -2.02 9.95
CA LEU A 475 -12.36 -1.52 8.59
C LEU A 475 -12.72 -2.67 7.64
N LEU A 476 -13.85 -2.54 6.95
CA LEU A 476 -14.36 -3.57 6.03
C LEU A 476 -13.76 -3.42 4.62
N PRO A 477 -13.61 -4.52 3.86
CA PRO A 477 -13.14 -4.43 2.50
C PRO A 477 -14.12 -3.62 1.64
N SER A 478 -13.67 -2.51 1.05
CA SER A 478 -14.51 -1.57 0.30
C SER A 478 -13.79 -1.07 -0.95
N GLY A 479 -14.53 -1.03 -2.06
CA GLY A 479 -14.07 -0.50 -3.34
C GLY A 479 -14.63 0.90 -3.61
N PRO A 480 -14.68 1.33 -4.88
CA PRO A 480 -15.29 2.60 -5.29
C PRO A 480 -16.79 2.70 -4.96
N ASP A 481 -17.47 1.55 -4.94
CA ASP A 481 -18.90 1.43 -4.63
C ASP A 481 -19.09 0.74 -3.28
N SER A 482 -20.08 1.19 -2.53
CA SER A 482 -20.47 0.57 -1.27
C SER A 482 -21.12 -0.79 -1.50
N ARG A 483 -20.94 -1.68 -0.54
CA ARG A 483 -21.53 -3.02 -0.56
C ARG A 483 -21.93 -3.46 0.84
N THR A 484 -22.86 -4.39 0.92
CA THR A 484 -23.18 -5.06 2.19
C THR A 484 -22.13 -6.13 2.47
N ALA A 485 -21.60 -6.15 3.69
CA ALA A 485 -20.71 -7.17 4.21
C ALA A 485 -21.39 -7.90 5.37
N THR A 486 -21.17 -9.22 5.45
CA THR A 486 -21.59 -10.01 6.61
C THR A 486 -20.46 -10.00 7.63
N VAL A 487 -20.78 -9.56 8.85
CA VAL A 487 -19.82 -9.54 9.96
C VAL A 487 -20.35 -10.41 11.10
N THR A 488 -19.49 -11.24 11.68
CA THR A 488 -19.79 -11.96 12.91
C THR A 488 -18.80 -11.55 13.98
N LEU A 489 -19.26 -11.02 15.11
CA LEU A 489 -18.44 -10.72 16.28
C LEU A 489 -18.88 -11.64 17.42
N ASP A 490 -17.99 -12.51 17.90
CA ASP A 490 -18.24 -13.47 18.99
C ASP A 490 -19.54 -14.28 18.79
N GLY A 491 -19.79 -14.70 17.55
CA GLY A 491 -20.97 -15.48 17.15
C GLY A 491 -22.22 -14.64 16.84
N ARG A 492 -22.22 -13.32 17.12
CA ARG A 492 -23.31 -12.41 16.73
C ARG A 492 -23.12 -11.93 15.30
N ARG A 493 -24.05 -12.29 14.42
CA ARG A 493 -24.03 -11.94 12.99
C ARG A 493 -24.81 -10.66 12.72
N GLU A 494 -24.19 -9.74 11.97
CA GLU A 494 -24.80 -8.51 11.47
C GLU A 494 -24.50 -8.30 9.98
N GLN A 495 -25.34 -7.48 9.32
CA GLN A 495 -25.13 -7.02 7.95
C GLN A 495 -24.81 -5.54 7.98
N LEU A 496 -23.61 -5.18 7.51
CA LEU A 496 -23.08 -3.84 7.63
C LEU A 496 -22.68 -3.28 6.26
N GLN A 497 -22.71 -1.95 6.12
CA GLN A 497 -22.25 -1.30 4.89
C GLN A 497 -20.73 -1.15 4.91
N ALA A 498 -20.06 -1.74 3.92
CA ALA A 498 -18.65 -1.56 3.66
C ALA A 498 -18.47 -0.40 2.67
N ASN A 499 -18.21 0.78 3.22
CA ASN A 499 -18.06 2.03 2.47
C ASN A 499 -16.76 2.78 2.79
N GLY A 500 -15.79 2.06 3.33
CA GLY A 500 -14.48 2.60 3.68
C GLY A 500 -14.44 3.37 4.99
N PHE A 501 -15.56 3.50 5.72
CA PHE A 501 -15.55 4.05 7.08
C PHE A 501 -15.36 2.94 8.12
N PRO A 502 -14.40 3.08 9.07
CA PRO A 502 -14.27 2.18 10.19
C PRO A 502 -15.55 2.05 11.02
N LEU A 503 -15.90 0.82 11.39
CA LEU A 503 -16.99 0.48 12.29
C LEU A 503 -16.46 0.39 13.73
N GLU A 504 -17.06 1.14 14.64
CA GLU A 504 -16.69 1.14 16.05
C GLU A 504 -17.10 -0.14 16.77
N LEU A 505 -16.16 -1.07 17.00
CA LEU A 505 -16.45 -2.36 17.66
C LEU A 505 -16.80 -2.20 19.14
N ARG A 506 -16.30 -1.14 19.80
CA ARG A 506 -16.63 -0.76 21.18
C ARG A 506 -18.14 -0.67 21.47
N ARG A 507 -18.98 -0.51 20.44
CA ARG A 507 -20.44 -0.48 20.57
C ARG A 507 -21.06 -1.84 20.85
N PHE A 508 -20.31 -2.92 20.59
CA PHE A 508 -20.77 -4.30 20.67
C PHE A 508 -20.05 -5.10 21.75
N ILE A 509 -19.01 -4.53 22.37
CA ILE A 509 -18.17 -5.19 23.36
C ILE A 509 -18.32 -4.47 24.70
N SER A 510 -18.52 -5.25 25.76
CA SER A 510 -18.68 -4.74 27.13
C SER A 510 -17.75 -5.39 28.15
N ASP A 511 -17.06 -6.47 27.77
CA ASP A 511 -16.29 -7.31 28.68
C ASP A 511 -14.86 -7.47 28.19
N THR A 512 -13.94 -7.76 29.11
CA THR A 512 -12.57 -8.15 28.77
C THR A 512 -12.51 -9.57 28.23
N GLY A 513 -11.57 -9.83 27.31
CA GLY A 513 -11.27 -11.17 26.85
C GLY A 513 -10.84 -11.20 25.40
N ARG A 514 -10.73 -12.42 24.85
CA ARG A 514 -10.43 -12.62 23.44
C ARG A 514 -11.72 -12.51 22.62
N HIS A 515 -11.68 -11.66 21.60
CA HIS A 515 -12.76 -11.44 20.66
C HIS A 515 -12.36 -11.93 19.27
N ILE A 516 -13.33 -12.53 18.57
CA ILE A 516 -13.16 -13.04 17.20
C ILE A 516 -14.16 -12.32 16.29
N VAL A 517 -13.62 -11.75 15.21
CA VAL A 517 -14.37 -11.05 14.16
C VAL A 517 -14.20 -11.83 12.86
N ASP A 518 -15.29 -12.34 12.29
CA ASP A 518 -15.34 -12.79 10.90
C ASP A 518 -15.93 -11.68 10.04
N ALA A 519 -15.19 -11.23 9.03
CA ALA A 519 -15.66 -10.25 8.04
C ALA A 519 -15.59 -10.88 6.65
N ASP A 520 -16.75 -11.24 6.09
CA ASP A 520 -16.88 -11.94 4.81
C ASP A 520 -16.02 -13.22 4.69
N GLY A 521 -15.91 -13.98 5.77
CA GLY A 521 -15.11 -15.21 5.82
C GLY A 521 -13.63 -15.01 6.15
N GLN A 522 -13.19 -13.77 6.42
CA GLN A 522 -11.88 -13.48 6.95
C GLN A 522 -11.93 -13.36 8.47
N GLU A 523 -11.23 -14.26 9.17
CA GLU A 523 -11.11 -14.21 10.63
C GLU A 523 -10.04 -13.21 11.08
N LEU A 524 -10.40 -12.38 12.06
CA LEU A 524 -9.56 -11.45 12.80
C LEU A 524 -9.77 -11.71 14.29
N SER A 525 -8.75 -11.49 15.11
CA SER A 525 -8.93 -11.58 16.57
C SER A 525 -8.11 -10.53 17.31
N PHE A 526 -8.64 -10.10 18.46
CA PHE A 526 -7.99 -9.18 19.37
C PHE A 526 -8.39 -9.50 20.81
N THR A 527 -7.69 -8.91 21.77
CA THR A 527 -7.96 -9.12 23.20
C THR A 527 -8.15 -7.78 23.90
N THR A 528 -9.20 -7.67 24.70
CA THR A 528 -9.46 -6.50 25.55
C THR A 528 -9.02 -6.77 26.98
N LEU A 529 -8.37 -5.79 27.61
CA LEU A 529 -7.86 -5.84 28.97
C LEU A 529 -8.30 -4.59 29.75
N GLU A 530 -8.49 -4.70 31.07
CA GLU A 530 -8.76 -3.53 31.92
C GLU A 530 -7.49 -2.69 32.16
N GLU A 531 -6.33 -3.36 32.17
CA GLU A 531 -5.03 -2.73 32.41
C GLU A 531 -3.93 -3.47 31.63
N GLY A 532 -2.84 -2.76 31.36
CA GLY A 532 -1.67 -3.37 30.73
C GLY A 532 -0.95 -4.31 31.71
N PRO A 533 -0.54 -5.53 31.31
CA PRO A 533 0.13 -6.48 32.19
C PRO A 533 1.47 -6.01 32.78
N ASP A 534 2.09 -4.95 32.25
CA ASP A 534 3.23 -4.27 32.90
C ASP A 534 3.48 -2.90 32.24
N PRO A 535 3.55 -1.82 33.04
CA PRO A 535 4.81 -1.11 33.11
C PRO A 535 5.22 -1.00 34.58
N SER A 536 6.44 -1.45 34.90
CA SER A 536 7.08 -1.14 36.17
C SER A 536 6.88 0.34 36.43
N GLN A 537 6.07 0.68 37.45
CA GLN A 537 5.74 2.08 37.67
C GLN A 537 7.05 2.84 37.87
N PRO A 538 7.23 4.01 37.24
CA PRO A 538 8.45 4.79 37.42
C PRO A 538 8.75 4.96 38.92
N PRO A 539 10.03 4.88 39.34
CA PRO A 539 10.40 5.03 40.74
C PRO A 539 9.79 6.29 41.36
N GLY A 540 9.08 6.12 42.47
CA GLY A 540 8.36 7.22 43.15
C GLY A 540 6.89 7.39 42.78
N THR A 541 6.33 6.60 41.87
CA THR A 541 4.88 6.51 41.64
C THR A 541 4.19 5.87 42.87
N ALA A 542 3.00 6.37 43.25
CA ALA A 542 2.27 5.98 44.47
C ALA A 542 3.03 6.19 45.80
N SER A 543 4.07 7.04 45.81
CA SER A 543 4.82 7.38 47.02
C SER A 543 4.15 8.42 47.90
N LEU A 544 3.17 9.16 47.35
CA LEU A 544 2.38 10.18 48.03
C LEU A 544 0.90 10.00 47.66
N GLY A 545 -0.01 10.28 48.59
CA GLY A 545 -1.44 10.32 48.30
C GLY A 545 -2.24 11.04 49.36
N TRP A 546 -3.50 11.33 49.06
CA TRP A 546 -4.45 11.92 49.99
C TRP A 546 -5.22 10.82 50.73
N THR A 547 -5.27 10.89 52.06
CA THR A 547 -6.11 10.03 52.89
C THR A 547 -7.58 10.37 52.70
N GLN A 548 -8.48 9.50 53.17
CA GLN A 548 -9.93 9.76 53.16
C GLN A 548 -10.32 11.03 53.95
N ASP A 549 -9.48 11.45 54.91
CA ASP A 549 -9.63 12.68 55.68
C ASP A 549 -8.98 13.92 55.00
N ALA A 550 -8.67 13.81 53.70
CA ALA A 550 -8.02 14.85 52.92
C ALA A 550 -6.68 15.32 53.51
N GLN A 551 -5.86 14.40 54.04
CA GLN A 551 -4.48 14.67 54.46
C GLN A 551 -3.48 14.06 53.49
N MET A 552 -2.43 14.79 53.13
CA MET A 552 -1.35 14.27 52.28
C MET A 552 -0.42 13.36 53.10
N SER A 553 -0.19 12.14 52.63
CA SER A 553 0.60 11.13 53.32
C SER A 553 1.53 10.39 52.35
N ALA A 554 2.66 9.91 52.88
CA ALA A 554 3.48 8.92 52.20
C ALA A 554 2.86 7.51 52.31
N GLN A 555 3.33 6.59 51.47
CA GLN A 555 2.93 5.18 51.37
C GLN A 555 2.70 4.52 52.76
N GLY A 556 1.58 3.79 52.93
CA GLY A 556 1.25 3.04 54.17
C GLY A 556 -0.14 3.30 54.77
N HIS A 557 -0.89 4.27 54.24
CA HIS A 557 -2.28 4.54 54.65
C HIS A 557 -3.28 4.10 53.57
N LEU A 558 -4.57 3.95 53.92
CA LEU A 558 -5.66 3.81 52.96
C LEU A 558 -5.85 5.16 52.24
N LEU A 559 -5.27 5.27 51.05
CA LEU A 559 -5.27 6.48 50.23
C LEU A 559 -6.48 6.49 49.29
N ALA A 560 -7.15 7.64 49.17
CA ALA A 560 -8.25 7.84 48.23
C ALA A 560 -7.74 8.22 46.83
N VAL A 561 -6.60 8.92 46.75
CA VAL A 561 -5.94 9.34 45.50
C VAL A 561 -4.43 9.25 45.68
N THR A 562 -3.72 8.63 44.74
CA THR A 562 -2.25 8.47 44.77
C THR A 562 -1.56 9.27 43.67
N GLY A 563 -0.33 9.70 43.91
CA GLY A 563 0.50 10.47 42.97
C GLY A 563 1.99 10.15 43.07
N ALA A 564 2.81 10.86 42.30
CA ALA A 564 4.26 10.71 42.27
C ALA A 564 4.96 11.90 42.95
N ARG A 565 6.10 11.63 43.61
CA ARG A 565 6.97 12.68 44.16
C ARG A 565 7.78 13.31 43.02
N VAL A 566 7.36 14.48 42.55
CA VAL A 566 8.15 15.29 41.61
C VAL A 566 9.20 16.04 42.42
N SER A 567 10.48 15.73 42.17
CA SER A 567 11.60 16.50 42.72
C SER A 567 11.76 17.72 41.83
N ASP A 568 11.55 18.92 42.36
CA ASP A 568 11.58 20.20 41.64
C ASP A 568 10.48 20.38 40.57
N PRO A 569 9.23 20.74 40.95
CA PRO A 569 8.29 21.27 39.98
C PRO A 569 8.90 22.54 39.37
N SER A 570 9.28 22.46 38.10
CA SER A 570 9.60 23.65 37.31
C SER A 570 8.38 24.57 37.30
N ASP A 571 8.49 25.77 37.87
CA ASP A 571 7.50 26.85 37.74
C ASP A 571 7.42 27.40 36.29
N SER A 572 8.19 26.81 35.37
CA SER A 572 8.08 27.06 33.94
C SER A 572 7.33 25.96 33.22
N TYR A 573 6.51 26.36 32.26
CA TYR A 573 5.75 25.46 31.40
C TYR A 573 6.27 25.61 29.97
N PRO A 574 6.41 24.51 29.22
CA PRO A 574 6.78 24.58 27.82
C PRO A 574 5.64 25.23 27.03
N ILE A 575 5.99 26.19 26.18
CA ILE A 575 5.07 26.85 25.25
C ILE A 575 5.61 26.64 23.85
N LEU A 576 4.74 26.20 22.94
CA LEU A 576 5.04 26.15 21.52
C LEU A 576 4.71 27.50 20.88
N VAL A 577 5.74 28.14 20.31
CA VAL A 577 5.66 29.45 19.67
C VAL A 577 5.76 29.25 18.16
N ARG A 578 4.79 29.74 17.39
CA ARG A 578 4.83 29.59 15.92
C ARG A 578 6.00 30.36 15.29
N ARG A 579 6.67 29.72 14.33
CA ARG A 579 7.70 30.32 13.49
C ARG A 579 7.12 31.22 12.39
N GLY A 580 7.98 32.02 11.76
CA GLY A 580 7.62 32.83 10.58
C GLY A 580 6.66 33.98 10.88
N ARG A 581 6.65 34.45 12.13
CA ARG A 581 5.87 35.61 12.58
C ARG A 581 6.77 36.84 12.56
N ASP A 582 6.20 37.99 12.22
CA ASP A 582 6.94 39.25 12.23
C ASP A 582 7.47 39.53 13.64
N GLU A 583 6.64 39.24 14.65
CA GLU A 583 6.96 39.40 16.07
C GLU A 583 6.20 38.38 16.92
N SER A 584 6.81 37.94 18.02
CA SER A 584 6.20 37.09 19.05
C SER A 584 6.52 37.63 20.44
N TRP A 585 5.54 37.64 21.33
CA TRP A 585 5.63 38.24 22.66
C TRP A 585 4.90 37.40 23.71
N LEU A 586 5.46 37.28 24.91
CA LEU A 586 4.73 36.85 26.11
C LEU A 586 4.15 38.06 26.81
N LEU A 587 2.88 37.97 27.18
CA LEU A 587 2.18 38.97 27.98
C LEU A 587 1.98 38.38 29.38
N HIS A 588 2.58 39.01 30.38
CA HIS A 588 2.53 38.57 31.77
C HIS A 588 1.36 39.23 32.52
N ALA A 589 0.83 38.53 33.52
CA ALA A 589 -0.25 39.02 34.38
C ALA A 589 0.06 40.34 35.09
N ASN A 590 1.34 40.65 35.30
CA ASN A 590 1.82 41.89 35.93
C ASN A 590 2.02 43.04 34.92
N GLY A 591 1.53 42.91 33.68
CA GLY A 591 1.68 43.90 32.62
C GLY A 591 3.05 43.93 31.94
N ARG A 592 4.01 43.10 32.38
CA ARG A 592 5.29 42.94 31.69
C ARG A 592 5.05 42.27 30.34
N THR A 593 5.82 42.67 29.33
CA THR A 593 5.85 42.05 28.01
C THR A 593 7.27 41.59 27.71
N GLU A 594 7.43 40.36 27.23
CA GLU A 594 8.73 39.78 26.88
C GLU A 594 8.73 39.45 25.39
N ARG A 595 9.71 40.00 24.65
CA ARG A 595 9.85 39.69 23.22
C ARG A 595 10.54 38.36 23.06
N LEU A 596 9.98 37.51 22.22
CA LEU A 596 10.56 36.22 21.89
C LEU A 596 11.34 36.33 20.58
N ALA A 597 12.59 35.86 20.60
CA ALA A 597 13.34 35.62 19.39
C ALA A 597 13.00 34.24 18.85
N GLU A 598 12.80 34.14 17.54
CA GLU A 598 12.67 32.83 16.91
C GLU A 598 14.00 32.08 17.06
N THR A 599 13.96 30.92 17.71
CA THR A 599 15.16 30.11 17.96
C THR A 599 15.60 29.44 16.66
N GLU A 600 16.88 29.44 16.31
CA GLU A 600 17.33 28.74 15.10
C GLU A 600 16.93 27.25 15.14
N PRO A 601 16.59 26.64 13.99
CA PRO A 601 16.39 25.20 13.92
C PRO A 601 17.64 24.47 14.46
N PRO A 602 17.48 23.38 15.23
CA PRO A 602 18.60 22.56 15.67
C PRO A 602 19.58 22.25 14.53
N VAL A 603 20.89 22.37 14.79
CA VAL A 603 21.94 22.22 13.76
C VAL A 603 21.84 20.87 13.02
N PHE A 604 21.38 19.81 13.71
CA PHE A 604 21.17 18.52 13.04
C PHE A 604 20.10 18.59 11.95
N LEU A 605 19.05 19.42 12.07
CA LEU A 605 18.08 19.63 11.00
C LEU A 605 18.68 20.39 9.82
N SER A 606 19.63 21.31 10.06
CA SER A 606 20.34 22.01 8.98
C SER A 606 21.39 21.14 8.25
N SER A 607 21.83 20.05 8.87
CA SER A 607 22.70 19.05 8.20
C SER A 607 21.95 18.08 7.30
N ILE A 608 20.63 18.13 7.34
CA ILE A 608 19.72 17.35 6.50
C ILE A 608 19.28 18.33 5.42
N ASP A 609 19.54 18.02 4.15
CA ASP A 609 19.14 18.87 3.01
C ASP A 609 17.64 18.67 2.68
N ILE A 610 16.85 18.70 3.74
CA ILE A 610 15.39 18.82 3.77
C ILE A 610 15.18 20.02 4.68
N GLU A 611 14.59 21.11 4.16
CA GLU A 611 14.10 22.22 4.99
C GLU A 611 12.99 21.68 5.93
N LEU A 612 13.42 21.04 7.02
CA LEU A 612 12.62 20.52 8.11
C LEU A 612 12.59 21.60 9.17
N HIS A 613 11.59 22.46 9.09
CA HIS A 613 11.34 23.45 10.11
C HIS A 613 10.08 23.01 10.85
N SER A 614 10.23 22.60 12.11
CA SER A 614 9.06 22.46 12.99
C SER A 614 8.30 23.80 12.94
N PRO A 615 6.98 23.82 12.66
CA PRO A 615 6.22 25.06 12.51
C PRO A 615 6.19 25.87 13.82
N CYS A 616 6.60 25.25 14.92
CA CYS A 616 6.78 25.89 16.21
C CYS A 616 8.19 25.64 16.78
N PHE A 617 8.62 26.51 17.69
CA PHE A 617 9.75 26.26 18.58
C PHE A 617 9.27 26.29 20.03
N GLU A 618 9.89 25.47 20.87
CA GLU A 618 9.56 25.42 22.29
C GLU A 618 10.33 26.48 23.06
N ILE A 619 9.65 27.17 23.96
CA ILE A 619 10.27 28.01 24.98
C ILE A 619 9.77 27.59 26.36
N SER A 620 10.58 27.83 27.39
CA SER A 620 10.13 27.72 28.78
C SER A 620 9.61 29.08 29.24
N ALA A 621 8.32 29.18 29.55
CA ALA A 621 7.73 30.41 30.05
C ALA A 621 7.47 30.34 31.54
N ALA A 622 7.75 31.43 32.25
CA ALA A 622 7.45 31.54 33.67
C ALA A 622 5.94 31.48 33.94
N SER A 623 5.54 30.99 35.12
CA SER A 623 4.16 30.92 35.60
C SER A 623 3.36 32.24 35.55
N THR A 624 4.03 33.38 35.42
CA THR A 624 3.39 34.70 35.27
C THR A 624 2.92 35.01 33.86
N ALA A 625 3.37 34.27 32.84
CA ALA A 625 2.94 34.44 31.46
C ALA A 625 1.49 33.98 31.30
N ARG A 626 0.65 34.81 30.67
CA ARG A 626 -0.80 34.54 30.49
C ARG A 626 -1.20 34.43 29.03
N TRP A 627 -0.56 35.19 28.16
CA TRP A 627 -0.84 35.16 26.72
C TRP A 627 0.43 35.10 25.90
N LEU A 628 0.39 34.31 24.83
CA LEU A 628 1.33 34.39 23.72
C LEU A 628 0.67 35.26 22.63
N ALA A 629 1.31 36.37 22.27
CA ALA A 629 0.86 37.28 21.22
C ALA A 629 1.81 37.19 20.01
N GLN A 630 1.28 36.85 18.83
CA GLN A 630 2.07 36.68 17.61
C GLN A 630 1.50 37.52 16.45
N ARG A 631 2.35 38.31 15.78
CA ARG A 631 1.94 39.20 14.67
C ARG A 631 2.34 38.64 13.30
N ARG A 632 1.44 38.73 12.32
CA ARG A 632 1.75 38.50 10.88
C ARG A 632 1.03 39.56 10.04
N GLY A 633 1.79 40.45 9.41
CA GLY A 633 1.23 41.65 8.79
C GLY A 633 0.56 42.53 9.84
N ASN A 634 -0.70 42.91 9.60
CA ASN A 634 -1.47 43.77 10.51
C ASN A 634 -2.30 43.01 11.55
N ARG A 635 -2.30 41.67 11.51
CA ARG A 635 -3.12 40.85 12.41
C ARG A 635 -2.27 40.28 13.54
N TRP A 636 -2.80 40.35 14.74
CA TRP A 636 -2.28 39.69 15.93
C TRP A 636 -3.10 38.47 16.27
N ARG A 637 -2.43 37.41 16.71
CA ARG A 637 -3.04 36.24 17.33
C ARG A 637 -2.65 36.18 18.79
N LEU A 638 -3.61 36.16 19.70
CA LEU A 638 -3.41 35.84 21.11
C LEU A 638 -3.81 34.40 21.38
N THR A 639 -2.97 33.69 22.14
CA THR A 639 -3.24 32.35 22.65
C THR A 639 -3.03 32.34 24.16
N GLU A 640 -4.03 31.86 24.90
CA GLU A 640 -3.95 31.75 26.37
C GLU A 640 -2.95 30.66 26.79
N ILE A 641 -2.19 30.94 27.84
CA ILE A 641 -1.14 30.06 28.36
C ILE A 641 -1.67 29.34 29.61
N GLY A 642 -1.50 28.02 29.67
CA GLY A 642 -1.76 27.20 30.86
C GLY A 642 -3.18 26.62 30.97
N SER A 643 -4.05 26.86 30.00
CA SER A 643 -5.37 26.21 29.89
C SER A 643 -5.30 24.94 29.05
N SER A 644 -6.02 23.88 29.44
CA SER A 644 -6.21 22.66 28.63
C SER A 644 -7.03 22.90 27.36
N LYS A 645 -7.78 24.01 27.32
CA LYS A 645 -8.46 24.55 26.13
C LYS A 645 -8.16 26.04 26.06
N PRO A 646 -7.02 26.45 25.45
CA PRO A 646 -6.61 27.84 25.42
C PRO A 646 -7.59 28.67 24.60
N ASN A 647 -7.97 29.83 25.12
CA ASN A 647 -8.70 30.81 24.33
C ASN A 647 -7.77 31.40 23.26
N GLU A 648 -8.31 31.56 22.04
CA GLU A 648 -7.58 32.16 20.92
C GLU A 648 -8.35 33.34 20.35
N TYR A 649 -7.64 34.44 20.07
CA TYR A 649 -8.22 35.64 19.47
C TYR A 649 -7.38 36.14 18.31
N ASP A 650 -8.01 36.37 17.16
CA ASP A 650 -7.41 37.09 16.04
C ASP A 650 -7.88 38.56 16.08
N LEU A 651 -6.92 39.49 16.19
CA LEU A 651 -7.15 40.89 16.50
C LEU A 651 -6.45 41.80 15.47
N ASP A 652 -7.15 42.85 15.03
CA ASP A 652 -6.62 43.88 14.13
C ASP A 652 -6.30 45.18 14.89
N ILE A 653 -5.75 45.06 16.10
CA ILE A 653 -5.37 46.16 16.98
C ILE A 653 -3.91 46.01 17.45
N ASP A 654 -3.29 47.09 17.94
CA ASP A 654 -2.00 46.99 18.63
C ASP A 654 -2.19 46.34 20.00
N VAL A 655 -1.93 45.04 20.04
CA VAL A 655 -2.09 44.20 21.24
C VAL A 655 -1.17 44.63 22.37
N LEU A 656 0.05 45.09 22.07
CA LEU A 656 1.01 45.45 23.12
C LEU A 656 0.58 46.72 23.84
N ASP A 657 0.09 47.70 23.10
CA ASP A 657 -0.43 48.94 23.68
C ASP A 657 -1.76 48.71 24.41
N ALA A 658 -2.66 47.89 23.86
CA ALA A 658 -3.90 47.50 24.52
C ALA A 658 -3.64 46.73 25.84
N TRP A 659 -2.68 45.81 25.85
CA TRP A 659 -2.31 45.05 27.05
C TRP A 659 -1.74 45.93 28.16
N LYS A 660 -0.85 46.87 27.80
CA LYS A 660 -0.28 47.83 28.73
C LYS A 660 -1.34 48.73 29.35
N ARG A 661 -2.36 49.16 28.57
CA ARG A 661 -3.50 49.92 29.08
C ARG A 661 -4.37 49.08 30.02
N ALA A 662 -4.76 47.87 29.61
CA ALA A 662 -5.58 46.97 30.43
C ALA A 662 -4.95 46.66 31.80
N CYS A 663 -3.63 46.46 31.86
CA CYS A 663 -2.92 46.20 33.13
C CYS A 663 -2.72 47.45 34.00
N ARG A 664 -2.83 48.66 33.43
CA ARG A 664 -2.83 49.93 34.20
C ARG A 664 -4.19 50.23 34.78
N ASP A 665 -5.27 49.81 34.13
CA ASP A 665 -6.64 50.03 34.59
C ASP A 665 -7.09 48.97 35.62
N ALA A 666 -6.38 47.83 35.71
CA ALA A 666 -6.67 46.72 36.61
C ALA A 666 -5.83 46.71 37.91
N ASN A 667 -4.79 47.55 38.00
CA ASN A 667 -4.00 47.81 39.21
C ASN A 667 -4.36 49.19 39.77
#